data_AF-A0A2R5H3S5-F1
#
_entry.id   AF-A0A2R5H3S5-F1
#
_cell.length_a   1.000
_cell.length_b   1.000
_cell.length_c   1.000
_cell.angle_alpha   90.00
_cell.angle_beta   90.00
_cell.angle_gamma   90.00
#
_symmetry.space_group_name_H-M   'P 1'
#
loop_
_entity.id
_entity.type
_entity.pdbx_description
1 polymer ?
#
loop_
_entity_poly.entity_id
_entity_poly.type
_entity_poly.pdbx_seq_one_letter_code
_entity_poly.pdbx_strand_id
1 'polypeptide(L)'
;AEAINAQDPTEILFTSGGTESINHAIQGALWAARFDFQDSQEKGTTSNSGEAPDHVVTSAVEHVAVSDTIKYMVERHRFASTTVPVDGTCRVSAKEVIDAVTEKTILVTIMLANNEVGSLQPLKDIVQGLRAGPHGDRVLVHTDASQAVGKIPVDVQDLGVDMLVRHKIYGPKGIGALYIRKGVDARLAKFMHGASHERGLRAGTENVLLATALGRACQLVREGIDAEGPHLAKLRDNLQKAIEDGCAKVGVETKVNGHPSERLPNTLSISFKDIESPSLLERLARDVSCSAGAACHTGGVKTSHVLSAMGLEPAFAPGTLRLSVGRFSTPEDVSVAAKAVVDAVVTLSTSEARGPEPDSESDADLQGSTPPTRLAYMDDTHCFKMDDAQVLKVEAVESAPKTDDPSTPTNERFCIILNATIFHPQGGGQPSDVGEIIDVASGTRFVVDHVEKDANGCVRHLGEFQGSQPSAIVVGSQVNLVIDERKRRFHARIHSAGHVLDQAMRLAGCSLLPTKGYHFPSGPSVDYAGSVPAAERAALQDAVEKHANALIQQAIPTRVLQTRIAEAGEYCLDGLAPSSDGIDDAKDIRLVLVGGDRGCPCGGTHVKNTSEIGAVRIRKLQSKKGNLRISYAVDDEE
;
A
#
# COMPACT_ATOMS: atom_id res chain seq x y z
N ALA A 1 20.30 -13.92 22.86
CA ALA A 1 21.19 -15.08 22.81
C ALA A 1 20.48 -16.34 23.27
N GLU A 2 20.12 -16.44 24.55
CA GLU A 2 19.54 -17.67 25.13
C GLU A 2 18.25 -18.15 24.43
N ALA A 3 17.35 -17.24 24.03
CA ALA A 3 16.09 -17.60 23.38
C ALA A 3 16.24 -18.27 22.01
N ILE A 4 17.43 -18.26 21.41
CA ILE A 4 17.73 -18.90 20.12
C ILE A 4 18.94 -19.84 20.19
N ASN A 5 19.43 -20.14 21.40
CA ASN A 5 20.65 -20.91 21.64
C ASN A 5 21.92 -20.34 20.95
N ALA A 6 22.10 -19.02 20.96
CA ALA A 6 23.39 -18.42 20.57
C ALA A 6 24.44 -18.70 21.66
N GLN A 7 25.68 -18.99 21.27
CA GLN A 7 26.74 -19.41 22.19
C GLN A 7 27.29 -18.23 23.01
N ASP A 8 27.26 -17.02 22.44
CA ASP A 8 27.81 -15.83 23.07
C ASP A 8 26.85 -14.63 22.92
N PRO A 9 26.58 -13.85 23.98
CA PRO A 9 25.76 -12.64 23.89
C PRO A 9 26.26 -11.62 22.85
N THR A 10 27.56 -11.58 22.58
CA THR A 10 28.19 -10.71 21.57
C THR A 10 27.80 -11.08 20.14
N GLU A 11 27.22 -12.26 19.91
CA GLU A 11 26.65 -12.64 18.61
C GLU A 11 25.34 -11.90 18.32
N ILE A 12 24.81 -11.11 19.27
CA ILE A 12 23.58 -10.34 19.09
C ILE A 12 23.92 -8.89 18.80
N LEU A 13 23.38 -8.39 17.68
CA LEU A 13 23.44 -6.99 17.28
C LEU A 13 22.03 -6.38 17.36
N PHE A 14 21.85 -5.29 18.09
CA PHE A 14 20.58 -4.57 18.12
C PHE A 14 20.39 -3.69 16.89
N THR A 15 19.17 -3.68 16.36
CA THR A 15 18.75 -2.88 15.20
C THR A 15 17.41 -2.21 15.50
N SER A 16 16.92 -1.33 14.62
CA SER A 16 15.58 -0.74 14.74
C SER A 16 14.43 -1.69 14.35
N GLY A 17 14.73 -2.88 13.82
CA GLY A 17 13.70 -3.85 13.42
C GLY A 17 14.19 -4.85 12.38
N GLY A 18 13.26 -5.69 11.89
CA GLY A 18 13.57 -6.74 10.91
C GLY A 18 14.13 -6.19 9.60
N THR A 19 13.55 -5.11 9.07
CA THR A 19 14.00 -4.50 7.81
C THR A 19 15.45 -4.04 7.87
N GLU A 20 15.86 -3.35 8.95
CA GLU A 20 17.26 -2.94 9.14
C GLU A 20 18.18 -4.16 9.24
N SER A 21 17.81 -5.16 10.03
CA SER A 21 18.59 -6.39 10.19
C SER A 21 18.80 -7.15 8.88
N ILE A 22 17.75 -7.28 8.06
CA ILE A 22 17.81 -7.93 6.73
C ILE A 22 18.76 -7.16 5.82
N ASN A 23 18.61 -5.83 5.77
CA ASN A 23 19.48 -4.98 4.94
C ASN A 23 20.93 -5.07 5.37
N HIS A 24 21.19 -5.04 6.68
CA HIS A 24 22.53 -5.17 7.23
C HIS A 24 23.15 -6.52 6.88
N ALA A 25 22.44 -7.64 7.08
CA ALA A 25 22.95 -8.97 6.77
C ALA A 25 23.28 -9.13 5.27
N ILE A 26 22.35 -8.77 4.38
CA ILE A 26 22.50 -8.98 2.94
C ILE A 26 23.55 -8.01 2.36
N GLN A 27 23.38 -6.70 2.58
CA GLN A 27 24.31 -5.72 2.01
C GLN A 27 25.69 -5.84 2.63
N GLY A 28 25.77 -6.09 3.95
CA GLY A 28 27.04 -6.28 4.65
C GLY A 28 27.85 -7.43 4.07
N ALA A 29 27.22 -8.60 3.85
CA ALA A 29 27.90 -9.76 3.28
C ALA A 29 28.38 -9.51 1.84
N LEU A 30 27.53 -8.90 1.01
CA LEU A 30 27.85 -8.64 -0.39
C LEU A 30 28.97 -7.61 -0.56
N TRP A 31 28.91 -6.53 0.21
CA TRP A 31 29.94 -5.49 0.17
C TRP A 31 31.27 -5.98 0.72
N ALA A 32 31.28 -6.75 1.83
CA ALA A 32 32.51 -7.34 2.35
C ALA A 32 33.21 -8.21 1.30
N ALA A 33 32.48 -9.14 0.68
CA ALA A 33 33.05 -10.02 -0.34
C ALA A 33 33.65 -9.24 -1.53
N ARG A 34 32.99 -8.14 -1.93
CA ARG A 34 33.49 -7.26 -3.00
C ARG A 34 34.75 -6.51 -2.57
N PHE A 35 34.78 -5.93 -1.37
CA PHE A 35 35.94 -5.19 -0.87
C PHE A 35 37.14 -6.10 -0.63
N ASP A 36 36.92 -7.29 -0.06
CA ASP A 36 37.98 -8.29 0.14
C ASP A 36 38.60 -8.71 -1.20
N PHE A 37 37.77 -8.91 -2.23
CA PHE A 37 38.28 -9.19 -3.57
C PHE A 37 39.10 -8.03 -4.14
N GLN A 38 38.61 -6.79 -4.02
CA GLN A 38 39.33 -5.59 -4.49
C GLN A 38 40.69 -5.42 -3.79
N ASP A 39 40.73 -5.52 -2.46
CA ASP A 39 41.95 -5.40 -1.65
C ASP A 39 42.95 -6.52 -1.98
N SER A 40 42.48 -7.75 -2.18
CA SER A 40 43.35 -8.87 -2.56
C SER A 40 44.00 -8.69 -3.94
N GLN A 41 43.26 -8.10 -4.90
CA GLN A 41 43.75 -7.75 -6.24
C GLN A 41 44.82 -6.64 -6.17
N GLU A 42 44.55 -5.57 -5.41
CA GLU A 42 45.50 -4.47 -5.21
C GLU A 42 46.82 -4.94 -4.56
N LYS A 43 46.74 -5.89 -3.63
CA LYS A 43 47.91 -6.47 -2.96
C LYS A 43 48.63 -7.55 -3.77
N GLY A 44 48.10 -7.95 -4.94
CA GLY A 44 48.65 -9.03 -5.75
C GLY A 44 48.68 -10.38 -5.04
N THR A 45 47.78 -10.58 -4.06
CA THR A 45 47.71 -11.81 -3.24
C THR A 45 46.68 -12.81 -3.77
N THR A 46 46.01 -12.48 -4.88
CA THR A 46 45.08 -13.37 -5.56
C THR A 46 45.84 -14.47 -6.29
N SER A 47 45.65 -15.72 -5.87
CA SER A 47 46.20 -16.88 -6.59
C SER A 47 45.42 -17.22 -7.86
N ASN A 48 44.28 -16.57 -8.11
CA ASN A 48 43.39 -16.83 -9.24
C ASN A 48 43.20 -15.55 -10.08
N SER A 49 43.33 -15.69 -11.41
CA SER A 49 42.89 -14.74 -12.43
C SER A 49 41.35 -14.69 -12.57
N GLY A 50 40.62 -15.02 -11.51
CA GLY A 50 39.18 -15.27 -11.52
C GLY A 50 38.34 -14.01 -11.37
N GLU A 51 37.06 -14.14 -11.69
CA GLU A 51 36.07 -13.06 -11.54
C GLU A 51 35.67 -12.87 -10.07
N ALA A 52 35.27 -11.64 -9.71
CA ALA A 52 34.84 -11.32 -8.35
C ALA A 52 33.61 -12.15 -7.95
N PRO A 53 33.50 -12.60 -6.68
CA PRO A 53 32.27 -13.16 -6.18
C PRO A 53 31.17 -12.08 -6.24
N ASP A 54 30.01 -12.44 -6.76
CA ASP A 54 28.94 -11.49 -7.06
C ASP A 54 27.53 -12.08 -6.93
N HIS A 55 27.39 -13.34 -6.50
CA HIS A 55 26.13 -14.08 -6.62
C HIS A 55 25.41 -14.33 -5.27
N VAL A 56 24.08 -14.23 -5.28
CA VAL A 56 23.19 -14.54 -4.14
C VAL A 56 22.12 -15.56 -4.55
N VAL A 57 21.85 -16.55 -3.71
CA VAL A 57 20.72 -17.46 -3.87
C VAL A 57 19.61 -17.06 -2.89
N THR A 58 18.38 -16.92 -3.38
CA THR A 58 17.19 -16.52 -2.61
C THR A 58 15.95 -17.33 -3.02
N SER A 59 14.83 -17.22 -2.30
CA SER A 59 13.55 -17.84 -2.70
C SER A 59 12.60 -16.85 -3.37
N ALA A 60 11.61 -17.38 -4.12
CA ALA A 60 10.53 -16.60 -4.72
C ALA A 60 9.50 -16.05 -3.72
N VAL A 61 9.57 -16.47 -2.44
CA VAL A 61 8.54 -16.18 -1.42
C VAL A 61 9.06 -15.39 -0.23
N GLU A 62 10.25 -14.80 -0.37
CA GLU A 62 10.82 -13.96 0.67
C GLU A 62 9.94 -12.73 0.97
N HIS A 63 10.16 -12.15 2.16
CA HIS A 63 9.58 -10.86 2.51
C HIS A 63 10.14 -9.75 1.61
N VAL A 64 9.34 -8.72 1.31
CA VAL A 64 9.75 -7.59 0.44
C VAL A 64 11.06 -6.92 0.86
N ALA A 65 11.35 -6.89 2.15
CA ALA A 65 12.62 -6.36 2.67
C ALA A 65 13.85 -7.16 2.19
N VAL A 66 13.73 -8.46 1.94
CA VAL A 66 14.78 -9.30 1.36
C VAL A 66 14.81 -9.09 -0.16
N SER A 67 13.67 -9.28 -0.84
CA SER A 67 13.60 -9.24 -2.30
C SER A 67 14.00 -7.88 -2.87
N ASP A 68 13.55 -6.77 -2.27
CA ASP A 68 13.90 -5.42 -2.72
C ASP A 68 15.35 -5.08 -2.43
N THR A 69 15.91 -5.60 -1.32
CA THR A 69 17.34 -5.41 -1.03
C THR A 69 18.20 -6.15 -2.07
N ILE A 70 17.85 -7.39 -2.41
CA ILE A 70 18.57 -8.14 -3.45
C ILE A 70 18.40 -7.45 -4.81
N LYS A 71 17.18 -7.06 -5.17
CA LYS A 71 16.89 -6.33 -6.41
C LYS A 71 17.73 -5.05 -6.51
N TYR A 72 17.80 -4.27 -5.44
CA TYR A 72 18.65 -3.08 -5.37
C TYR A 72 20.13 -3.41 -5.61
N MET A 73 20.65 -4.47 -5.00
CA MET A 73 22.04 -4.91 -5.18
C MET A 73 22.32 -5.40 -6.60
N VAL A 74 21.38 -6.10 -7.23
CA VAL A 74 21.50 -6.56 -8.62
C VAL A 74 21.47 -5.38 -9.58
N GLU A 75 20.41 -4.55 -9.51
CA GLU A 75 20.15 -3.49 -10.50
C GLU A 75 21.10 -2.30 -10.37
N ARG A 76 21.46 -1.90 -9.14
CA ARG A 76 22.29 -0.71 -8.91
C ARG A 76 23.75 -1.03 -8.72
N HIS A 77 24.06 -2.21 -8.21
CA HIS A 77 25.41 -2.57 -7.80
C HIS A 77 25.99 -3.75 -8.57
N ARG A 78 25.31 -4.25 -9.61
CA ARG A 78 25.81 -5.31 -10.52
C ARG A 78 26.21 -6.59 -9.81
N PHE A 79 25.47 -6.95 -8.75
CA PHE A 79 25.47 -8.32 -8.25
C PHE A 79 24.55 -9.18 -9.13
N ALA A 80 24.67 -10.50 -9.02
CA ALA A 80 23.79 -11.47 -9.63
C ALA A 80 22.95 -12.17 -8.56
N SER A 81 21.77 -12.66 -8.93
CA SER A 81 20.96 -13.49 -8.03
C SER A 81 20.26 -14.62 -8.75
N THR A 82 20.15 -15.77 -8.09
CA THR A 82 19.26 -16.87 -8.47
C THR A 82 18.09 -16.93 -7.49
N THR A 83 16.88 -16.80 -8.03
CA THR A 83 15.63 -16.96 -7.26
C THR A 83 15.09 -18.36 -7.47
N VAL A 84 15.11 -19.17 -6.40
CA VAL A 84 14.61 -20.55 -6.40
C VAL A 84 13.09 -20.54 -6.26
N PRO A 85 12.35 -21.25 -7.13
CA PRO A 85 10.90 -21.35 -7.03
C PRO A 85 10.48 -22.13 -5.77
N VAL A 86 9.19 -22.10 -5.48
CA VAL A 86 8.57 -22.93 -4.45
C VAL A 86 7.55 -23.87 -5.07
N ASP A 87 7.24 -24.95 -4.35
CA ASP A 87 6.09 -25.79 -4.68
C ASP A 87 4.75 -25.12 -4.28
N GLY A 88 3.64 -25.81 -4.60
CA GLY A 88 2.29 -25.38 -4.22
C GLY A 88 2.02 -25.31 -2.72
N THR A 89 2.96 -25.76 -1.88
CA THR A 89 2.91 -25.65 -0.42
C THR A 89 3.79 -24.52 0.11
N CYS A 90 4.35 -23.67 -0.75
CA CYS A 90 5.26 -22.57 -0.40
C CYS A 90 6.58 -23.06 0.21
N ARG A 91 7.12 -24.19 -0.26
CA ARG A 91 8.41 -24.70 0.18
C ARG A 91 9.41 -24.74 -0.96
N VAL A 92 10.64 -24.33 -0.68
CA VAL A 92 11.77 -24.54 -1.60
C VAL A 92 12.25 -25.98 -1.53
N SER A 93 12.77 -26.49 -2.64
CA SER A 93 13.56 -27.73 -2.63
C SER A 93 14.96 -27.45 -2.08
N ALA A 94 15.37 -28.15 -1.02
CA ALA A 94 16.73 -28.01 -0.48
C ALA A 94 17.79 -28.30 -1.55
N LYS A 95 17.53 -29.31 -2.40
CA LYS A 95 18.41 -29.65 -3.51
C LYS A 95 18.55 -28.51 -4.51
N GLU A 96 17.45 -27.87 -4.91
CA GLU A 96 17.51 -26.77 -5.89
C GLU A 96 18.25 -25.55 -5.34
N VAL A 97 18.10 -25.26 -4.04
CA VAL A 97 18.88 -24.21 -3.38
C VAL A 97 20.36 -24.52 -3.40
N ILE A 98 20.75 -25.77 -3.10
CA ILE A 98 22.15 -26.20 -3.11
C ILE A 98 22.73 -26.18 -4.54
N ASP A 99 21.99 -26.69 -5.52
CA ASP A 99 22.41 -26.73 -6.93
C ASP A 99 22.53 -25.33 -7.55
N ALA A 100 21.79 -24.34 -7.03
CA ALA A 100 21.90 -22.95 -7.45
C ALA A 100 23.20 -22.26 -6.97
N VAL A 101 23.93 -22.86 -6.03
CA VAL A 101 25.20 -22.31 -5.54
C VAL A 101 26.30 -22.55 -6.57
N THR A 102 27.08 -21.50 -6.79
CA THR A 102 28.24 -21.45 -7.68
C THR A 102 29.49 -20.99 -6.93
N GLU A 103 30.66 -21.08 -7.57
CA GLU A 103 31.91 -20.55 -7.01
C GLU A 103 31.87 -19.04 -6.73
N LYS A 104 30.97 -18.29 -7.39
CA LYS A 104 30.78 -16.85 -7.16
C LYS A 104 29.80 -16.53 -6.04
N THR A 105 29.13 -17.54 -5.49
CA THR A 105 28.06 -17.32 -4.51
C THR A 105 28.63 -16.88 -3.18
N ILE A 106 28.10 -15.77 -2.68
CA ILE A 106 28.49 -15.15 -1.40
C ILE A 106 27.52 -15.57 -0.31
N LEU A 107 26.23 -15.53 -0.63
CA LEU A 107 25.14 -15.63 0.34
C LEU A 107 24.00 -16.49 -0.20
N VAL A 108 23.50 -17.38 0.66
CA VAL A 108 22.18 -18.02 0.53
C VAL A 108 21.28 -17.36 1.57
N THR A 109 20.15 -16.81 1.15
CA THR A 109 19.16 -16.19 2.04
C THR A 109 17.79 -16.82 1.83
N ILE A 110 17.32 -17.55 2.85
CA ILE A 110 16.02 -18.23 2.81
C ILE A 110 15.31 -17.94 4.13
N MET A 111 14.12 -17.34 4.09
CA MET A 111 13.32 -17.13 5.30
C MET A 111 12.99 -18.44 6.00
N LEU A 112 12.96 -18.46 7.34
CA LEU A 112 12.70 -19.69 8.09
C LEU A 112 11.22 -20.10 8.01
N ALA A 113 10.32 -19.11 8.03
CA ALA A 113 8.88 -19.33 7.99
C ALA A 113 8.19 -18.21 7.20
N ASN A 114 7.37 -18.58 6.22
CA ASN A 114 6.67 -17.61 5.39
C ASN A 114 5.62 -16.83 6.19
N ASN A 115 5.60 -15.49 6.04
CA ASN A 115 4.71 -14.62 6.80
C ASN A 115 3.25 -14.63 6.32
N GLU A 116 2.96 -15.20 5.15
CA GLU A 116 1.61 -15.21 4.57
C GLU A 116 0.92 -16.54 4.83
N VAL A 117 1.55 -17.64 4.43
CA VAL A 117 0.96 -18.98 4.50
C VAL A 117 1.51 -19.84 5.65
N GLY A 118 2.54 -19.34 6.35
CA GLY A 118 3.09 -20.01 7.53
C GLY A 118 4.04 -21.18 7.24
N SER A 119 4.21 -21.62 5.99
CA SER A 119 5.08 -22.74 5.64
C SER A 119 6.52 -22.56 6.14
N LEU A 120 7.09 -23.63 6.69
CA LEU A 120 8.46 -23.70 7.17
C LEU A 120 9.40 -24.15 6.04
N GLN A 121 10.50 -23.43 5.84
CA GLN A 121 11.50 -23.81 4.85
C GLN A 121 12.44 -24.89 5.40
N PRO A 122 12.95 -25.82 4.57
CA PRO A 122 13.86 -26.89 5.00
C PRO A 122 15.29 -26.37 5.22
N LEU A 123 15.43 -25.34 6.06
CA LEU A 123 16.68 -24.59 6.22
C LEU A 123 17.82 -25.45 6.78
N LYS A 124 17.52 -26.37 7.71
CA LYS A 124 18.50 -27.30 8.26
C LYS A 124 19.13 -28.17 7.16
N ASP A 125 18.30 -28.73 6.29
CA ASP A 125 18.76 -29.59 5.19
C ASP A 125 19.58 -28.78 4.18
N ILE A 126 19.17 -27.55 3.89
CA ILE A 126 19.92 -26.60 3.05
C ILE A 126 21.31 -26.37 3.65
N VAL A 127 21.40 -25.97 4.92
CA VAL A 127 22.69 -25.68 5.56
C VAL A 127 23.57 -26.93 5.59
N GLN A 128 23.03 -28.08 6.01
CA GLN A 128 23.80 -29.32 6.06
C GLN A 128 24.33 -29.72 4.69
N GLY A 129 23.50 -29.63 3.64
CA GLY A 129 23.92 -29.91 2.27
C GLY A 129 24.99 -28.95 1.75
N LEU A 130 24.86 -27.65 2.05
CA LEU A 130 25.88 -26.65 1.71
C LEU A 130 27.21 -26.92 2.42
N ARG A 131 27.17 -27.27 3.72
CA ARG A 131 28.37 -27.57 4.52
C ARG A 131 29.06 -28.85 4.10
N ALA A 132 28.30 -29.88 3.70
CA ALA A 132 28.83 -31.13 3.19
C ALA A 132 29.32 -31.05 1.73
N GLY A 133 28.89 -30.01 0.99
CA GLY A 133 29.23 -29.80 -0.41
C GLY A 133 30.60 -29.14 -0.63
N PRO A 134 30.98 -28.91 -1.92
CA PRO A 134 32.30 -28.39 -2.29
C PRO A 134 32.55 -26.94 -1.83
N HIS A 135 31.50 -26.17 -1.54
CA HIS A 135 31.64 -24.78 -1.11
C HIS A 135 31.77 -24.63 0.42
N GLY A 136 31.32 -25.60 1.21
CA GLY A 136 31.47 -25.62 2.67
C GLY A 136 31.03 -24.32 3.37
N ASP A 137 31.89 -23.81 4.26
CA ASP A 137 31.69 -22.56 5.02
C ASP A 137 31.96 -21.29 4.20
N ARG A 138 32.38 -21.42 2.93
CA ARG A 138 32.64 -20.26 2.06
C ARG A 138 31.36 -19.47 1.79
N VAL A 139 30.22 -20.11 1.67
CA VAL A 139 28.93 -19.44 1.40
C VAL A 139 28.24 -19.12 2.72
N LEU A 140 27.93 -17.85 2.95
CA LEU A 140 27.17 -17.44 4.13
C LEU A 140 25.71 -17.86 4.00
N VAL A 141 25.06 -18.18 5.12
CA VAL A 141 23.63 -18.49 5.20
C VAL A 141 22.93 -17.49 6.12
N HIS A 142 22.04 -16.70 5.55
CA HIS A 142 21.14 -15.79 6.26
C HIS A 142 19.72 -16.36 6.29
N THR A 143 19.01 -16.13 7.39
CA THR A 143 17.58 -16.42 7.46
C THR A 143 16.77 -15.31 8.13
N ASP A 144 15.66 -14.92 7.49
CA ASP A 144 14.62 -14.15 8.17
C ASP A 144 13.77 -15.10 9.03
N ALA A 145 13.99 -15.06 10.34
CA ALA A 145 13.22 -15.83 11.32
C ALA A 145 12.21 -14.97 12.09
N SER A 146 11.87 -13.78 11.56
CA SER A 146 10.97 -12.84 12.23
C SER A 146 9.63 -13.44 12.59
N GLN A 147 9.12 -14.35 11.76
CA GLN A 147 7.87 -15.07 12.03
C GLN A 147 8.05 -16.39 12.78
N ALA A 148 9.24 -16.96 12.84
CA ALA A 148 9.47 -18.25 13.50
C ALA A 148 9.77 -18.08 15.00
N VAL A 149 10.69 -17.17 15.34
CA VAL A 149 11.11 -16.97 16.74
C VAL A 149 9.89 -16.59 17.59
N GLY A 150 9.73 -17.30 18.71
CA GLY A 150 8.64 -17.12 19.65
C GLY A 150 7.33 -17.81 19.29
N LYS A 151 7.25 -18.55 18.17
CA LYS A 151 6.12 -19.45 17.89
C LYS A 151 6.54 -20.91 17.79
N ILE A 152 7.76 -21.17 17.29
CA ILE A 152 8.39 -22.49 17.30
C ILE A 152 9.75 -22.41 17.99
N PRO A 153 10.28 -23.52 18.51
CA PRO A 153 11.67 -23.62 18.92
C PRO A 153 12.58 -23.26 17.75
N VAL A 154 13.53 -22.35 17.97
CA VAL A 154 14.54 -21.95 17.00
C VAL A 154 15.90 -22.07 17.68
N ASP A 155 16.77 -22.91 17.13
CA ASP A 155 18.11 -23.15 17.63
C ASP A 155 19.12 -22.85 16.52
N VAL A 156 19.93 -21.80 16.68
CA VAL A 156 20.92 -21.41 15.66
C VAL A 156 22.12 -22.35 15.57
N GLN A 157 22.35 -23.21 16.58
CA GLN A 157 23.35 -24.28 16.50
C GLN A 157 22.80 -25.45 15.68
N ASP A 158 21.55 -25.85 15.91
CA ASP A 158 20.91 -26.93 15.15
C ASP A 158 20.68 -26.54 13.68
N LEU A 159 20.28 -25.28 13.43
CA LEU A 159 20.10 -24.76 12.08
C LEU A 159 21.42 -24.54 11.34
N GLY A 160 22.51 -24.27 12.05
CA GLY A 160 23.84 -24.01 11.46
C GLY A 160 23.96 -22.70 10.66
N VAL A 161 22.98 -21.80 10.75
CA VAL A 161 22.97 -20.51 10.02
C VAL A 161 24.06 -19.55 10.48
N ASP A 162 24.51 -18.67 9.60
CA ASP A 162 25.53 -17.66 9.93
C ASP A 162 24.89 -16.37 10.47
N MET A 163 23.69 -16.05 9.99
CA MET A 163 22.96 -14.85 10.38
C MET A 163 21.47 -15.16 10.52
N LEU A 164 20.82 -14.56 11.52
CA LEU A 164 19.37 -14.72 11.74
C LEU A 164 18.72 -13.41 12.21
N VAL A 165 17.59 -13.06 11.60
CA VAL A 165 16.82 -11.85 11.93
C VAL A 165 15.62 -12.18 12.81
N ARG A 166 15.34 -11.32 13.82
CA ARG A 166 14.09 -11.39 14.58
C ARG A 166 13.56 -10.02 15.03
N HIS A 167 12.23 -9.87 15.11
CA HIS A 167 11.59 -8.72 15.77
C HIS A 167 10.14 -8.93 16.29
N LYS A 168 9.38 -9.94 15.84
CA LYS A 168 7.93 -10.08 16.13
C LYS A 168 7.58 -11.04 17.29
N ILE A 169 7.88 -10.66 18.55
CA ILE A 169 7.65 -11.55 19.73
C ILE A 169 6.89 -10.90 20.90
N TYR A 170 5.95 -10.00 20.62
CA TYR A 170 5.28 -9.18 21.65
C TYR A 170 6.22 -8.24 22.43
N GLY A 171 7.39 -7.93 21.85
CA GLY A 171 8.23 -6.81 22.28
C GLY A 171 7.77 -5.48 21.65
N PRO A 172 8.34 -4.35 22.06
CA PRO A 172 7.98 -3.06 21.49
C PRO A 172 8.36 -2.97 20.00
N LYS A 173 7.62 -2.15 19.25
CA LYS A 173 7.97 -1.80 17.87
C LYS A 173 9.21 -0.87 17.88
N GLY A 174 9.94 -0.84 16.76
CA GLY A 174 11.14 0.00 16.62
C GLY A 174 12.43 -0.61 17.20
N ILE A 175 12.43 -1.90 17.49
CA ILE A 175 13.64 -2.66 17.87
C ILE A 175 13.64 -4.05 17.22
N GLY A 176 14.81 -4.49 16.80
CA GLY A 176 15.09 -5.81 16.24
C GLY A 176 16.41 -6.35 16.78
N ALA A 177 16.71 -7.59 16.40
CA ALA A 177 18.03 -8.17 16.64
C ALA A 177 18.47 -8.96 15.40
N LEU A 178 19.74 -8.79 15.05
CA LEU A 178 20.46 -9.62 14.09
C LEU A 178 21.44 -10.49 14.87
N TYR A 179 21.24 -11.80 14.81
CA TYR A 179 22.25 -12.77 15.21
C TYR A 179 23.33 -12.82 14.14
N ILE A 180 24.59 -12.77 14.54
CA ILE A 180 25.78 -12.93 13.69
C ILE A 180 26.67 -13.94 14.40
N ARG A 181 26.82 -15.13 13.81
CA ARG A 181 27.71 -16.18 14.33
C ARG A 181 29.11 -15.62 14.53
N LYS A 182 29.75 -15.98 15.64
CA LYS A 182 31.13 -15.56 15.92
C LYS A 182 32.07 -15.86 14.74
N GLY A 183 32.83 -14.86 14.30
CA GLY A 183 33.74 -14.96 13.15
C GLY A 183 33.11 -14.55 11.81
N VAL A 184 31.77 -14.52 11.71
CA VAL A 184 31.07 -14.01 10.52
C VAL A 184 31.10 -12.49 10.46
N ASP A 185 31.23 -11.81 11.59
CA ASP A 185 31.35 -10.35 11.68
C ASP A 185 32.55 -9.80 10.89
N ALA A 186 33.65 -10.54 10.81
CA ALA A 186 34.80 -10.19 9.96
C ALA A 186 34.49 -10.25 8.44
N ARG A 187 33.38 -10.89 8.07
CA ARG A 187 32.90 -11.07 6.69
C ARG A 187 31.70 -10.17 6.37
N LEU A 188 31.48 -9.13 7.16
CA LEU A 188 30.40 -8.16 6.98
C LEU A 188 30.96 -6.73 6.92
N ALA A 189 30.58 -6.00 5.88
CA ALA A 189 30.86 -4.58 5.78
C ALA A 189 29.92 -3.80 6.70
N LYS A 190 30.38 -2.65 7.20
CA LYS A 190 29.56 -1.75 8.01
C LYS A 190 28.38 -1.21 7.21
N PHE A 191 27.18 -1.49 7.67
CA PHE A 191 25.96 -0.94 7.07
C PHE A 191 25.70 0.51 7.51
N MET A 192 25.91 0.82 8.80
CA MET A 192 25.66 2.15 9.37
C MET A 192 26.94 2.72 9.97
N HIS A 193 27.31 3.93 9.52
CA HIS A 193 28.59 4.57 9.83
C HIS A 193 28.48 5.56 10.99
N GLY A 194 29.54 5.66 11.79
CA GLY A 194 29.63 6.53 12.97
C GLY A 194 30.61 5.96 13.99
N ALA A 195 30.40 6.24 15.28
CA ALA A 195 31.21 5.70 16.36
C ALA A 195 31.04 4.16 16.51
N SER A 196 31.83 3.56 17.40
CA SER A 196 31.98 2.11 17.53
C SER A 196 30.89 1.39 18.34
N HIS A 197 29.66 1.91 18.37
CA HIS A 197 28.50 1.25 18.99
C HIS A 197 28.24 -0.12 18.35
N GLU A 198 27.63 -1.05 19.09
CA GLU A 198 27.27 -2.39 18.57
C GLU A 198 28.47 -3.07 17.87
N ARG A 199 29.62 -3.11 18.54
CA ARG A 199 30.91 -3.65 18.06
C ARG A 199 31.48 -2.94 16.82
N GLY A 200 31.00 -1.73 16.54
CA GLY A 200 31.37 -0.95 15.37
C GLY A 200 30.71 -1.41 14.07
N LEU A 201 29.75 -2.34 14.14
CA LEU A 201 28.99 -2.83 12.99
C LEU A 201 27.75 -1.97 12.71
N ARG A 202 27.15 -1.40 13.76
CA ARG A 202 25.93 -0.58 13.67
C ARG A 202 26.06 0.66 14.54
N ALA A 203 26.47 1.77 13.93
CA ALA A 203 26.59 3.02 14.66
C ALA A 203 25.24 3.61 15.09
N GLY A 204 25.25 4.39 16.17
CA GLY A 204 24.09 5.10 16.71
C GLY A 204 23.87 4.71 18.17
N THR A 205 23.59 5.71 19.01
CA THR A 205 23.37 5.51 20.44
C THR A 205 22.36 4.41 20.69
N GLU A 206 22.71 3.42 21.49
CA GLU A 206 21.88 2.26 21.77
C GLU A 206 20.60 2.68 22.49
N ASN A 207 19.45 2.21 22.00
CA ASN A 207 18.19 2.45 22.68
C ASN A 207 18.01 1.43 23.81
N VAL A 208 18.64 1.73 24.96
CA VAL A 208 18.67 0.85 26.15
C VAL A 208 17.26 0.46 26.61
N LEU A 209 16.29 1.37 26.51
CA LEU A 209 14.90 1.10 26.90
C LEU A 209 14.27 0.01 26.04
N LEU A 210 14.38 0.15 24.71
CA LEU A 210 13.83 -0.84 23.78
C LEU A 210 14.61 -2.16 23.81
N ALA A 211 15.94 -2.11 23.95
CA ALA A 211 16.77 -3.30 24.08
C ALA A 211 16.42 -4.11 25.35
N THR A 212 16.20 -3.43 26.48
CA THR A 212 15.77 -4.05 27.74
C THR A 212 14.41 -4.71 27.60
N ALA A 213 13.44 -4.00 27.02
CA ALA A 213 12.10 -4.54 26.78
C ALA A 213 12.12 -5.74 25.81
N LEU A 214 12.97 -5.68 24.77
CA LEU A 214 13.18 -6.80 23.87
C LEU A 214 13.79 -8.02 24.58
N GLY A 215 14.79 -7.79 25.45
CA GLY A 215 15.38 -8.83 26.29
C GLY A 215 14.32 -9.53 27.16
N ARG A 216 13.44 -8.75 27.80
CA ARG A 216 12.33 -9.31 28.59
C ARG A 216 11.35 -10.12 27.73
N ALA A 217 11.02 -9.66 26.53
CA ALA A 217 10.16 -10.41 25.62
C ALA A 217 10.82 -11.74 25.19
N CYS A 218 12.12 -11.75 24.92
CA CYS A 218 12.88 -12.97 24.62
C CYS A 218 12.88 -13.95 25.80
N GLN A 219 13.00 -13.45 27.03
CA GLN A 219 12.95 -14.27 28.22
C GLN A 219 11.58 -14.97 28.35
N LEU A 220 10.49 -14.23 28.20
CA LEU A 220 9.13 -14.77 28.26
C LEU A 220 8.86 -15.79 27.14
N VAL A 221 9.40 -15.56 25.95
CA VAL A 221 9.36 -16.54 24.85
C VAL A 221 10.05 -17.84 25.30
N ARG A 222 11.27 -17.76 25.82
CA ARG A 222 12.01 -18.95 26.25
C ARG A 222 11.25 -19.73 27.33
N GLU A 223 10.67 -19.02 28.30
CA GLU A 223 9.92 -19.63 29.40
C GLU A 223 8.62 -20.32 28.94
N GLY A 224 8.02 -19.89 27.82
CA GLY A 224 6.72 -20.37 27.34
C GLY A 224 6.72 -21.23 26.06
N ILE A 225 7.85 -21.33 25.35
CA ILE A 225 7.88 -21.83 23.96
C ILE A 225 7.30 -23.24 23.79
N ASP A 226 7.56 -24.14 24.74
CA ASP A 226 7.12 -25.53 24.68
C ASP A 226 5.60 -25.68 24.84
N ALA A 227 4.96 -24.78 25.58
CA ALA A 227 3.52 -24.78 25.81
C ALA A 227 2.75 -23.90 24.80
N GLU A 228 3.34 -22.78 24.38
CA GLU A 228 2.70 -21.77 23.53
C GLU A 228 2.48 -22.30 22.11
N GLY A 229 3.46 -22.99 21.51
CA GLY A 229 3.33 -23.57 20.16
C GLY A 229 2.13 -24.52 20.01
N PRO A 230 2.01 -25.57 20.85
CA PRO A 230 0.85 -26.48 20.81
C PRO A 230 -0.49 -25.79 21.09
N HIS A 231 -0.51 -24.81 21.98
CA HIS A 231 -1.72 -24.04 22.27
C HIS A 231 -2.18 -23.23 21.05
N LEU A 232 -1.27 -22.51 20.39
CA LEU A 232 -1.55 -21.75 19.18
C LEU A 232 -2.00 -22.67 18.03
N ALA A 233 -1.34 -23.82 17.85
CA ALA A 233 -1.72 -24.82 16.85
C ALA A 233 -3.17 -25.29 17.06
N LYS A 234 -3.55 -25.61 18.30
CA LYS A 234 -4.91 -26.03 18.63
C LYS A 234 -5.95 -24.94 18.30
N LEU A 235 -5.67 -23.68 18.61
CA LEU A 235 -6.58 -22.57 18.29
C LEU A 235 -6.71 -22.37 16.77
N ARG A 236 -5.58 -22.38 16.04
CA ARG A 236 -5.54 -22.29 14.58
C ARG A 236 -6.30 -23.44 13.93
N ASP A 237 -6.10 -24.67 14.38
CA ASP A 237 -6.73 -25.87 13.80
C ASP A 237 -8.25 -25.88 14.08
N ASN A 238 -8.66 -25.44 15.26
CA ASN A 238 -10.08 -25.25 15.57
C ASN A 238 -10.72 -24.16 14.68
N LEU A 239 -10.03 -23.03 14.47
CA LEU A 239 -10.48 -21.96 13.58
C LEU A 239 -10.61 -22.46 12.14
N GLN A 240 -9.59 -23.15 11.63
CA GLN A 240 -9.59 -23.74 10.29
C GLN A 240 -10.78 -24.68 10.13
N LYS A 241 -10.91 -25.66 11.03
CA LYS A 241 -11.98 -26.65 10.96
C LYS A 241 -13.37 -26.01 11.00
N ALA A 242 -13.58 -25.04 11.88
CA ALA A 242 -14.87 -24.38 12.01
C ALA A 242 -15.26 -23.60 10.74
N ILE A 243 -14.28 -22.97 10.07
CA ILE A 243 -14.48 -22.28 8.79
C ILE A 243 -14.77 -23.29 7.68
N GLU A 244 -13.94 -24.32 7.52
CA GLU A 244 -14.13 -25.38 6.51
C GLU A 244 -15.50 -26.07 6.65
N ASP A 245 -15.85 -26.49 7.88
CA ASP A 245 -17.15 -27.12 8.19
C ASP A 245 -18.33 -26.17 7.94
N GLY A 246 -18.14 -24.86 8.16
CA GLY A 246 -19.15 -23.82 7.93
C GLY A 246 -19.38 -23.57 6.44
N CYS A 247 -18.31 -23.39 5.67
CA CYS A 247 -18.37 -23.17 4.21
C CYS A 247 -18.91 -24.40 3.47
N ALA A 248 -18.53 -25.61 3.89
CA ALA A 248 -19.03 -26.85 3.30
C ALA A 248 -20.56 -26.98 3.40
N LYS A 249 -21.18 -26.49 4.49
CA LYS A 249 -22.65 -26.52 4.66
C LYS A 249 -23.39 -25.61 3.68
N VAL A 250 -22.72 -24.61 3.13
CA VAL A 250 -23.30 -23.62 2.21
C VAL A 250 -22.76 -23.78 0.79
N GLY A 251 -22.00 -24.84 0.52
CA GLY A 251 -21.51 -25.18 -0.82
C GLY A 251 -20.33 -24.34 -1.31
N VAL A 252 -19.66 -23.57 -0.45
CA VAL A 252 -18.48 -22.78 -0.83
C VAL A 252 -17.22 -23.62 -0.67
N GLU A 253 -16.45 -23.76 -1.75
CA GLU A 253 -15.18 -24.48 -1.74
C GLU A 253 -14.08 -23.62 -1.07
N THR A 254 -13.31 -24.24 -0.17
CA THR A 254 -12.22 -23.59 0.56
C THR A 254 -10.90 -24.29 0.33
N LYS A 255 -9.81 -23.53 0.31
CA LYS A 255 -8.45 -24.06 0.16
C LYS A 255 -7.51 -23.44 1.19
N VAL A 256 -6.92 -24.28 2.04
CA VAL A 256 -5.85 -23.84 2.95
C VAL A 256 -4.55 -23.74 2.15
N ASN A 257 -3.90 -22.57 2.25
CA ASN A 257 -2.66 -22.29 1.56
C ASN A 257 -1.46 -22.59 2.46
N GLY A 258 -0.40 -23.15 1.86
CA GLY A 258 0.81 -23.52 2.56
C GLY A 258 0.86 -25.01 2.89
N HIS A 259 1.89 -25.42 3.62
CA HIS A 259 2.15 -26.82 3.91
C HIS A 259 1.24 -27.33 5.05
N PRO A 260 0.64 -28.53 4.96
CA PRO A 260 -0.34 -29.00 5.93
C PRO A 260 0.22 -29.22 7.34
N SER A 261 1.44 -29.75 7.46
CA SER A 261 2.09 -30.05 8.76
C SER A 261 3.25 -29.10 9.10
N GLU A 262 4.20 -28.93 8.19
CA GLU A 262 5.37 -28.04 8.31
C GLU A 262 5.00 -26.54 8.15
N ARG A 263 4.20 -26.03 9.07
CA ARG A 263 3.73 -24.64 9.11
C ARG A 263 3.71 -24.07 10.52
N LEU A 264 3.80 -22.74 10.62
CA LEU A 264 3.69 -22.01 11.87
C LEU A 264 2.40 -22.37 12.63
N PRO A 265 2.47 -22.56 13.95
CA PRO A 265 1.31 -22.98 14.76
C PRO A 265 0.18 -21.95 14.77
N ASN A 266 0.47 -20.68 14.45
CA ASN A 266 -0.46 -19.59 14.66
C ASN A 266 -1.07 -19.00 13.37
N THR A 267 -0.53 -19.35 12.19
CA THR A 267 -0.91 -18.74 10.91
C THR A 267 -1.86 -19.65 10.15
N LEU A 268 -3.03 -19.14 9.78
CA LEU A 268 -3.98 -19.75 8.86
C LEU A 268 -4.11 -18.85 7.63
N SER A 269 -3.65 -19.33 6.48
CA SER A 269 -4.02 -18.75 5.18
C SER A 269 -5.04 -19.65 4.52
N ILE A 270 -6.21 -19.11 4.22
CA ILE A 270 -7.33 -19.84 3.63
C ILE A 270 -7.97 -18.99 2.54
N SER A 271 -8.25 -19.63 1.42
CA SER A 271 -8.90 -19.05 0.26
C SER A 271 -10.32 -19.58 0.13
N PHE A 272 -11.24 -18.69 -0.23
CA PHE A 272 -12.62 -19.02 -0.56
C PHE A 272 -12.78 -18.82 -2.06
N LYS A 273 -13.25 -19.86 -2.76
CA LYS A 273 -13.39 -19.83 -4.22
C LYS A 273 -14.43 -18.79 -4.63
N ASP A 274 -14.14 -18.06 -5.70
CA ASP A 274 -15.03 -17.07 -6.33
C ASP A 274 -15.50 -15.95 -5.38
N ILE A 275 -14.77 -15.72 -4.29
CA ILE A 275 -15.03 -14.64 -3.33
C ILE A 275 -13.85 -13.67 -3.33
N GLU A 276 -14.13 -12.39 -3.16
CA GLU A 276 -13.13 -11.33 -3.11
C GLU A 276 -12.76 -10.94 -1.67
N SER A 277 -11.46 -10.99 -1.34
CA SER A 277 -10.97 -10.68 0.01
C SER A 277 -11.23 -9.25 0.49
N PRO A 278 -11.25 -8.18 -0.35
CA PRO A 278 -11.65 -6.85 0.11
C PRO A 278 -13.06 -6.83 0.73
N SER A 279 -14.01 -7.51 0.09
CA SER A 279 -15.39 -7.62 0.58
C SER A 279 -15.48 -8.46 1.86
N LEU A 280 -14.67 -9.51 1.98
CA LEU A 280 -14.54 -10.26 3.23
C LEU A 280 -14.00 -9.38 4.35
N LEU A 281 -12.90 -8.64 4.11
CA LEU A 281 -12.29 -7.77 5.11
C LEU A 281 -13.25 -6.68 5.59
N GLU A 282 -14.01 -6.07 4.67
CA GLU A 282 -14.99 -5.04 5.00
C GLU A 282 -16.10 -5.57 5.92
N ARG A 283 -16.60 -6.79 5.63
CA ARG A 283 -17.62 -7.44 6.46
C ARG A 283 -17.09 -7.86 7.81
N LEU A 284 -15.82 -8.29 7.86
CA LEU A 284 -15.16 -8.74 9.08
C LEU A 284 -14.69 -7.61 9.98
N ALA A 285 -14.53 -6.38 9.46
CA ALA A 285 -13.85 -5.28 10.16
C ALA A 285 -14.39 -4.95 11.57
N ARG A 286 -15.67 -5.24 11.84
CA ARG A 286 -16.27 -5.02 13.17
C ARG A 286 -15.95 -6.12 14.18
N ASP A 287 -15.82 -7.36 13.73
CA ASP A 287 -15.75 -8.55 14.59
C ASP A 287 -14.36 -9.20 14.61
N VAL A 288 -13.61 -9.09 13.52
CA VAL A 288 -12.32 -9.80 13.32
C VAL A 288 -11.30 -8.88 12.66
N SER A 289 -10.16 -8.70 13.33
CA SER A 289 -8.97 -8.10 12.71
C SER A 289 -8.16 -9.15 11.96
N CYS A 290 -8.18 -9.11 10.63
CA CYS A 290 -7.40 -10.00 9.77
C CYS A 290 -6.79 -9.24 8.58
N SER A 291 -6.01 -9.94 7.75
CA SER A 291 -5.38 -9.36 6.56
C SER A 291 -5.71 -10.18 5.31
N ALA A 292 -5.80 -9.55 4.16
CA ALA A 292 -5.90 -10.26 2.88
C ALA A 292 -4.56 -10.90 2.49
N GLY A 293 -4.63 -11.97 1.69
CA GLY A 293 -3.51 -12.52 0.94
C GLY A 293 -3.26 -11.80 -0.40
N ALA A 294 -4.07 -10.82 -0.77
CA ALA A 294 -3.76 -9.86 -1.82
C ALA A 294 -2.96 -8.70 -1.24
N ALA A 295 -1.95 -8.21 -1.97
CA ALA A 295 -1.03 -7.19 -1.46
C ALA A 295 -1.69 -5.80 -1.38
N CYS A 296 -2.39 -5.51 -0.27
CA CYS A 296 -3.00 -4.20 0.00
C CYS A 296 -1.97 -3.12 0.41
N HIS A 297 -0.86 -2.98 -0.32
CA HIS A 297 0.11 -1.89 -0.12
C HIS A 297 0.27 -0.96 -1.32
N THR A 298 -0.39 -1.25 -2.46
CA THR A 298 -0.39 -0.37 -3.63
C THR A 298 -1.70 -0.50 -4.42
N GLY A 299 -2.76 0.18 -3.97
CA GLY A 299 -3.88 0.64 -4.82
C GLY A 299 -4.58 -0.33 -5.80
N GLY A 300 -4.46 -1.64 -5.67
CA GLY A 300 -5.16 -2.61 -6.53
C GLY A 300 -5.08 -4.01 -5.93
N VAL A 301 -6.05 -4.87 -6.27
CA VAL A 301 -6.01 -6.30 -5.90
C VAL A 301 -4.97 -6.98 -6.78
N LYS A 302 -3.68 -6.79 -6.43
CA LYS A 302 -2.62 -7.65 -6.95
C LYS A 302 -2.56 -8.88 -6.05
N THR A 303 -2.75 -10.06 -6.65
CA THR A 303 -2.44 -11.34 -6.01
C THR A 303 -1.04 -11.25 -5.40
N SER A 304 -0.89 -11.67 -4.14
CA SER A 304 0.43 -11.68 -3.50
C SER A 304 1.45 -12.42 -4.36
N HIS A 305 2.70 -11.94 -4.36
CA HIS A 305 3.80 -12.63 -5.04
C HIS A 305 4.00 -14.03 -4.48
N VAL A 306 3.70 -14.26 -3.19
CA VAL A 306 3.77 -15.59 -2.55
C VAL A 306 2.73 -16.53 -3.15
N LEU A 307 1.46 -16.12 -3.20
CA LEU A 307 0.38 -16.96 -3.75
C LEU A 307 0.59 -17.23 -5.25
N SER A 308 1.10 -16.22 -5.97
CA SER A 308 1.47 -16.36 -7.38
C SER A 308 2.63 -17.34 -7.58
N ALA A 309 3.67 -17.28 -6.74
CA ALA A 309 4.81 -18.19 -6.80
C ALA A 309 4.43 -19.63 -6.46
N MET A 310 3.41 -19.84 -5.62
CA MET A 310 2.84 -21.16 -5.33
C MET A 310 1.98 -21.72 -6.48
N GLY A 311 1.68 -20.91 -7.50
CA GLY A 311 0.75 -21.29 -8.56
C GLY A 311 -0.68 -21.50 -8.03
N LEU A 312 -1.11 -20.69 -7.05
CA LEU A 312 -2.49 -20.75 -6.57
C LEU A 312 -3.45 -20.42 -7.72
N GLU A 313 -4.48 -21.23 -7.86
CA GLU A 313 -5.47 -21.10 -8.92
C GLU A 313 -6.18 -19.72 -8.86
N PRO A 314 -6.40 -19.05 -10.00
CA PRO A 314 -7.01 -17.72 -10.05
C PRO A 314 -8.37 -17.62 -9.34
N ALA A 315 -9.17 -18.69 -9.31
CA ALA A 315 -10.46 -18.70 -8.62
C ALA A 315 -10.35 -18.61 -7.09
N PHE A 316 -9.20 -18.98 -6.52
CA PHE A 316 -8.96 -18.96 -5.06
C PHE A 316 -8.13 -17.75 -4.61
N ALA A 317 -7.25 -17.25 -5.48
CA ALA A 317 -6.29 -16.21 -5.11
C ALA A 317 -6.94 -14.91 -4.56
N PRO A 318 -7.97 -14.33 -5.20
CA PRO A 318 -8.60 -13.10 -4.73
C PRO A 318 -9.29 -13.24 -3.37
N GLY A 319 -9.81 -14.44 -3.06
CA GLY A 319 -10.52 -14.77 -1.83
C GLY A 319 -9.65 -15.18 -0.65
N THR A 320 -8.36 -14.87 -0.70
CA THR A 320 -7.43 -15.31 0.35
C THR A 320 -7.49 -14.40 1.58
N LEU A 321 -7.77 -14.99 2.75
CA LEU A 321 -7.58 -14.38 4.06
C LEU A 321 -6.38 -15.00 4.78
N ARG A 322 -5.62 -14.16 5.48
CA ARG A 322 -4.66 -14.55 6.51
C ARG A 322 -5.21 -14.18 7.87
N LEU A 323 -5.51 -15.22 8.64
CA LEU A 323 -5.93 -15.19 10.03
C LEU A 323 -4.74 -15.64 10.88
N SER A 324 -4.51 -14.96 11.99
CA SER A 324 -3.42 -15.32 12.90
C SER A 324 -3.88 -15.25 14.33
N VAL A 325 -3.76 -16.38 15.04
CA VAL A 325 -3.97 -16.43 16.49
C VAL A 325 -2.70 -15.99 17.20
N GLY A 326 -2.83 -15.62 18.47
CA GLY A 326 -1.72 -15.17 19.29
C GLY A 326 -1.87 -15.58 20.75
N ARG A 327 -0.88 -15.18 21.57
CA ARG A 327 -0.80 -15.49 23.00
C ARG A 327 -2.08 -15.23 23.80
N PHE A 328 -2.82 -14.19 23.41
CA PHE A 328 -4.03 -13.74 24.10
C PHE A 328 -5.32 -14.19 23.42
N SER A 329 -5.24 -14.92 22.31
CA SER A 329 -6.41 -15.48 21.65
C SER A 329 -7.02 -16.57 22.51
N THR A 330 -8.34 -16.60 22.57
CA THR A 330 -9.12 -17.57 23.34
C THR A 330 -9.94 -18.49 22.42
N PRO A 331 -10.41 -19.65 22.92
CA PRO A 331 -11.38 -20.48 22.20
C PRO A 331 -12.66 -19.72 21.82
N GLU A 332 -13.07 -18.77 22.65
CA GLU A 332 -14.20 -17.88 22.39
C GLU A 332 -13.93 -16.96 21.20
N ASP A 333 -12.74 -16.33 21.14
CA ASP A 333 -12.33 -15.51 19.98
C ASP A 333 -12.32 -16.34 18.69
N VAL A 334 -11.82 -17.58 18.76
CA VAL A 334 -11.84 -18.52 17.62
C VAL A 334 -13.27 -18.79 17.15
N SER A 335 -14.19 -18.99 18.09
CA SER A 335 -15.60 -19.27 17.78
C SER A 335 -16.29 -18.06 17.15
N VAL A 336 -16.05 -16.87 17.68
CA VAL A 336 -16.56 -15.60 17.14
C VAL A 336 -15.99 -15.36 15.74
N ALA A 337 -14.68 -15.53 15.57
CA ALA A 337 -14.02 -15.29 14.30
C ALA A 337 -14.48 -16.29 13.21
N ALA A 338 -14.56 -17.58 13.54
CA ALA A 338 -15.06 -18.59 12.60
C ALA A 338 -16.49 -18.27 12.15
N LYS A 339 -17.38 -17.93 13.10
CA LYS A 339 -18.76 -17.56 12.80
C LYS A 339 -18.82 -16.33 11.89
N ALA A 340 -18.09 -15.27 12.22
CA ALA A 340 -18.08 -14.04 11.42
C ALA A 340 -17.57 -14.29 9.98
N VAL A 341 -16.53 -15.11 9.81
CA VAL A 341 -16.00 -15.50 8.50
C VAL A 341 -17.04 -16.29 7.70
N VAL A 342 -17.67 -17.30 8.31
CA VAL A 342 -18.69 -18.11 7.63
C VAL A 342 -19.90 -17.26 7.25
N ASP A 343 -20.40 -16.40 8.15
CA ASP A 343 -21.54 -15.51 7.86
C ASP A 343 -21.23 -14.54 6.70
N ALA A 344 -20.01 -14.00 6.67
CA ALA A 344 -19.55 -13.13 5.59
C ALA A 344 -19.48 -13.89 4.26
N VAL A 345 -18.91 -15.10 4.26
CA VAL A 345 -18.85 -15.98 3.09
C VAL A 345 -20.24 -16.36 2.59
N VAL A 346 -21.17 -16.72 3.49
CA VAL A 346 -22.57 -17.02 3.15
C VAL A 346 -23.23 -15.81 2.49
N THR A 347 -23.05 -14.62 3.06
CA THR A 347 -23.67 -13.41 2.52
C THR A 347 -23.15 -13.10 1.12
N LEU A 348 -21.85 -13.25 0.89
CA LEU A 348 -21.23 -12.98 -0.41
C LEU A 348 -21.63 -14.03 -1.46
N SER A 349 -21.58 -15.32 -1.10
CA SER A 349 -21.97 -16.44 -1.99
C SER A 349 -23.47 -16.47 -2.33
N THR A 350 -24.33 -15.93 -1.46
CA THR A 350 -25.78 -15.84 -1.73
C THR A 350 -26.19 -14.56 -2.47
N SER A 351 -25.36 -13.50 -2.41
CA SER A 351 -25.63 -12.26 -3.15
C SER A 351 -25.45 -12.41 -4.67
N GLU A 352 -24.82 -13.50 -5.13
CA GLU A 352 -24.66 -13.85 -6.55
C GLU A 352 -25.88 -14.56 -7.17
N ALA A 353 -27.02 -14.66 -6.47
CA ALA A 353 -28.29 -14.98 -7.15
C ALA A 353 -28.82 -13.81 -8.03
N ARG A 354 -28.16 -12.64 -8.05
CA ARG A 354 -28.32 -11.58 -9.09
C ARG A 354 -27.03 -10.79 -9.33
N GLY A 355 -26.08 -11.43 -9.99
CA GLY A 355 -25.08 -10.82 -10.87
C GLY A 355 -24.82 -11.84 -11.99
N PRO A 356 -24.70 -11.46 -13.26
CA PRO A 356 -24.57 -12.46 -14.32
C PRO A 356 -23.22 -13.17 -14.17
N GLU A 357 -23.28 -14.48 -13.94
CA GLU A 357 -22.13 -15.38 -14.09
C GLU A 357 -21.63 -15.37 -15.56
N PRO A 358 -20.37 -15.77 -15.79
CA PRO A 358 -19.75 -15.73 -17.10
C PRO A 358 -20.32 -16.86 -17.97
N ASP A 359 -21.18 -16.50 -18.93
CA ASP A 359 -21.55 -17.43 -19.98
C ASP A 359 -20.29 -17.81 -20.77
N SER A 360 -19.97 -19.09 -20.70
CA SER A 360 -19.17 -19.77 -21.70
C SER A 360 -19.95 -19.78 -23.02
N GLU A 361 -19.92 -18.67 -23.74
CA GLU A 361 -20.25 -18.62 -25.16
C GLU A 361 -19.11 -17.96 -25.93
N SER A 362 -18.90 -18.52 -27.11
CA SER A 362 -17.84 -18.28 -28.08
C SER A 362 -17.45 -16.82 -28.29
N ASP A 363 -16.19 -16.61 -28.68
CA ASP A 363 -15.69 -15.46 -29.43
C ASP A 363 -16.63 -15.11 -30.61
N ALA A 364 -17.66 -14.30 -30.34
CA ALA A 364 -18.44 -13.47 -31.26
C ALA A 364 -19.64 -12.91 -30.48
N ASP A 365 -19.86 -11.59 -30.52
CA ASP A 365 -21.12 -10.92 -30.16
C ASP A 365 -21.32 -10.36 -28.72
N LEU A 366 -20.43 -9.48 -28.26
CA LEU A 366 -20.82 -8.38 -27.36
C LEU A 366 -20.20 -7.04 -27.81
N GLN A 367 -20.89 -6.35 -28.72
CA GLN A 367 -20.70 -4.92 -28.99
C GLN A 367 -21.65 -4.12 -28.08
N GLY A 368 -21.14 -3.16 -27.28
CA GLY A 368 -22.02 -2.04 -26.88
C GLY A 368 -21.61 -1.05 -25.79
N SER A 369 -21.10 -1.45 -24.62
CA SER A 369 -20.93 -0.50 -23.48
C SER A 369 -19.50 -0.38 -22.98
N THR A 370 -18.94 0.83 -23.04
CA THR A 370 -17.64 1.18 -22.44
C THR A 370 -17.73 1.10 -20.91
N PRO A 371 -16.80 0.40 -20.21
CA PRO A 371 -16.83 0.28 -18.75
C PRO A 371 -16.48 1.61 -18.04
N PRO A 372 -16.90 1.82 -16.78
CA PRO A 372 -16.62 3.05 -16.03
C PRO A 372 -15.12 3.31 -15.85
N THR A 373 -14.72 4.58 -15.87
CA THR A 373 -13.32 4.96 -15.68
C THR A 373 -12.96 4.98 -14.18
N ARG A 374 -11.88 4.29 -13.81
CA ARG A 374 -11.30 4.36 -12.46
C ARG A 374 -10.70 5.76 -12.20
N LEU A 375 -11.12 6.41 -11.11
CA LEU A 375 -10.66 7.75 -10.72
C LEU A 375 -9.37 7.69 -9.87
N ALA A 376 -8.23 7.41 -10.51
CA ALA A 376 -6.93 7.29 -9.83
C ALA A 376 -6.50 8.56 -9.07
N TYR A 377 -6.97 9.74 -9.48
CA TYR A 377 -6.69 11.00 -8.77
C TYR A 377 -7.24 11.04 -7.33
N MET A 378 -8.23 10.20 -7.01
CA MET A 378 -8.78 10.11 -5.66
C MET A 378 -7.84 9.36 -4.70
N ASP A 379 -6.95 8.52 -5.24
CA ASP A 379 -5.95 7.78 -4.46
C ASP A 379 -4.80 8.71 -4.01
N ASP A 380 -4.38 9.62 -4.89
CA ASP A 380 -3.43 10.70 -4.59
C ASP A 380 -3.71 11.96 -5.45
N THR A 381 -4.21 13.03 -4.82
CA THR A 381 -4.51 14.30 -5.50
C THR A 381 -3.26 15.05 -5.97
N HIS A 382 -2.06 14.59 -5.58
CA HIS A 382 -0.76 15.12 -5.95
C HIS A 382 -0.03 14.24 -6.98
N CYS A 383 -0.73 13.26 -7.54
CA CYS A 383 -0.28 12.55 -8.70
C CYS A 383 -0.48 13.43 -9.95
N PHE A 384 0.61 13.90 -10.54
CA PHE A 384 0.62 14.73 -11.75
C PHE A 384 1.01 13.95 -13.01
N LYS A 385 1.48 12.71 -12.83
CA LYS A 385 1.86 11.80 -13.92
C LYS A 385 1.41 10.38 -13.59
N MET A 386 0.84 9.71 -14.57
CA MET A 386 0.45 8.31 -14.47
C MET A 386 0.86 7.60 -15.75
N ASP A 387 1.55 6.48 -15.59
CA ASP A 387 1.96 5.62 -16.69
C ASP A 387 0.94 4.48 -16.88
N ASP A 388 0.91 3.88 -18.06
CA ASP A 388 0.16 2.65 -18.39
C ASP A 388 -1.38 2.73 -18.23
N ALA A 389 -1.98 3.89 -18.56
CA ALA A 389 -3.43 3.95 -18.75
C ALA A 389 -3.81 3.39 -20.13
N GLN A 390 -4.99 2.77 -20.27
CA GLN A 390 -5.44 2.19 -21.53
C GLN A 390 -6.62 2.95 -22.11
N VAL A 391 -6.56 3.21 -23.41
CA VAL A 391 -7.64 3.85 -24.18
C VAL A 391 -8.79 2.86 -24.40
N LEU A 392 -9.97 3.21 -23.93
CA LEU A 392 -11.20 2.44 -24.12
C LEU A 392 -12.03 2.94 -25.31
N LYS A 393 -11.98 4.24 -25.59
CA LYS A 393 -12.73 4.86 -26.69
C LYS A 393 -12.04 6.13 -27.16
N VAL A 394 -12.08 6.36 -28.48
CA VAL A 394 -11.73 7.63 -29.12
C VAL A 394 -12.89 8.02 -30.03
N GLU A 395 -13.45 9.21 -29.85
CA GLU A 395 -14.56 9.72 -30.65
C GLU A 395 -14.30 11.16 -31.09
N ALA A 396 -14.64 11.51 -32.33
CA ALA A 396 -14.70 12.90 -32.74
C ALA A 396 -15.93 13.55 -32.09
N VAL A 397 -15.78 14.80 -31.64
CA VAL A 397 -16.86 15.54 -30.97
C VAL A 397 -17.21 16.76 -31.81
N GLU A 398 -18.50 16.99 -32.06
CA GLU A 398 -18.95 18.20 -32.74
C GLU A 398 -18.58 19.43 -31.91
N SER A 399 -17.84 20.36 -32.51
CA SER A 399 -17.51 21.64 -31.87
C SER A 399 -18.80 22.43 -31.59
N ALA A 400 -18.99 22.90 -30.35
CA ALA A 400 -20.04 23.86 -30.03
C ALA A 400 -19.93 25.13 -30.92
N PRO A 401 -21.04 25.79 -31.28
CA PRO A 401 -21.00 26.93 -32.19
C PRO A 401 -20.37 28.19 -31.55
N LYS A 402 -19.28 28.63 -32.19
CA LYS A 402 -18.68 30.00 -32.33
C LYS A 402 -18.55 30.93 -31.11
N THR A 403 -17.34 31.45 -30.96
CA THR A 403 -17.08 32.89 -30.74
C THR A 403 -16.90 33.58 -32.10
N ASP A 404 -17.33 34.84 -32.22
CA ASP A 404 -17.43 35.66 -33.45
C ASP A 404 -16.08 36.14 -34.06
N ASP A 405 -15.07 35.27 -34.14
CA ASP A 405 -13.79 35.58 -34.81
C ASP A 405 -13.55 34.64 -36.00
N PRO A 406 -13.64 35.13 -37.26
CA PRO A 406 -13.43 34.33 -38.46
C PRO A 406 -11.96 34.00 -38.77
N SER A 407 -11.00 34.33 -37.89
CA SER A 407 -9.56 34.09 -38.11
C SER A 407 -8.99 32.85 -37.40
N THR A 408 -9.78 32.13 -36.60
CA THR A 408 -9.29 30.94 -35.87
C THR A 408 -9.59 29.65 -36.66
N PRO A 409 -8.59 28.84 -37.04
CA PRO A 409 -8.84 27.53 -37.64
C PRO A 409 -9.58 26.64 -36.64
N THR A 410 -10.70 26.06 -37.07
CA THR A 410 -11.44 25.04 -36.30
C THR A 410 -10.67 23.74 -36.34
N ASN A 411 -9.86 23.48 -35.31
CA ASN A 411 -9.26 22.15 -35.12
C ASN A 411 -10.35 21.13 -34.80
N GLU A 412 -10.23 19.92 -35.34
CA GLU A 412 -11.09 18.80 -34.99
C GLU A 412 -10.91 18.45 -33.51
N ARG A 413 -12.02 18.40 -32.75
CA ARG A 413 -12.01 18.05 -31.33
C ARG A 413 -12.33 16.58 -31.16
N PHE A 414 -11.68 15.95 -30.20
CA PHE A 414 -11.89 14.55 -29.86
C PHE A 414 -12.21 14.38 -28.39
N CYS A 415 -12.77 13.22 -28.06
CA CYS A 415 -12.94 12.73 -26.71
C CYS A 415 -12.24 11.37 -26.59
N ILE A 416 -11.42 11.24 -25.55
CA ILE A 416 -10.77 9.99 -25.18
C ILE A 416 -11.36 9.51 -23.84
N ILE A 417 -11.78 8.24 -23.79
CA ILE A 417 -12.18 7.56 -22.56
C ILE A 417 -11.10 6.54 -22.22
N LEU A 418 -10.68 6.53 -20.96
CA LEU A 418 -9.62 5.67 -20.44
C LEU A 418 -10.19 4.69 -19.41
N ASN A 419 -9.50 3.57 -19.18
CA ASN A 419 -9.82 2.63 -18.11
C ASN A 419 -9.57 3.24 -16.72
N ALA A 420 -8.59 4.14 -16.60
CA ALA A 420 -8.23 4.84 -15.40
C ALA A 420 -7.67 6.24 -15.74
N THR A 421 -7.87 7.21 -14.84
CA THR A 421 -7.37 8.57 -15.05
C THR A 421 -6.98 9.29 -13.77
N ILE A 422 -5.89 10.06 -13.84
CA ILE A 422 -5.49 11.02 -12.82
C ILE A 422 -6.10 12.41 -13.03
N PHE A 423 -6.82 12.65 -14.14
CA PHE A 423 -7.51 13.92 -14.35
C PHE A 423 -8.77 14.00 -13.48
N HIS A 424 -8.96 15.11 -12.77
CA HIS A 424 -10.18 15.42 -12.06
C HIS A 424 -11.24 15.92 -13.06
N PRO A 425 -12.39 15.24 -13.19
CA PRO A 425 -13.51 15.74 -13.98
C PRO A 425 -14.14 16.95 -13.30
N GLN A 426 -14.65 17.91 -14.06
CA GLN A 426 -15.34 19.06 -13.49
C GLN A 426 -16.51 18.60 -12.60
N GLY A 427 -16.54 19.07 -11.35
CA GLY A 427 -17.48 18.60 -10.36
C GLY A 427 -17.26 19.27 -9.00
N GLY A 428 -18.26 19.22 -8.11
CA GLY A 428 -18.15 19.77 -6.75
C GLY A 428 -17.86 21.28 -6.68
N GLY A 429 -18.12 22.02 -7.76
CA GLY A 429 -17.77 23.45 -7.84
C GLY A 429 -16.30 23.74 -8.19
N GLN A 430 -15.49 22.72 -8.48
CA GLN A 430 -14.10 22.86 -8.91
C GLN A 430 -13.98 22.69 -10.45
N PRO A 431 -13.11 23.45 -11.14
CA PRO A 431 -12.77 23.21 -12.55
C PRO A 431 -12.21 21.80 -12.81
N SER A 432 -12.34 21.33 -14.06
CA SER A 432 -11.60 20.15 -14.51
C SER A 432 -10.09 20.41 -14.57
N ASP A 433 -9.30 19.35 -14.58
CA ASP A 433 -7.90 19.46 -14.98
C ASP A 433 -7.73 19.61 -16.48
N VAL A 434 -6.53 20.04 -16.84
CA VAL A 434 -6.01 20.11 -18.20
C VAL A 434 -4.61 19.51 -18.22
N GLY A 435 -4.14 19.11 -19.39
CA GLY A 435 -2.87 18.39 -19.50
C GLY A 435 -2.74 17.66 -20.83
N GLU A 436 -2.00 16.55 -20.83
CA GLU A 436 -1.69 15.76 -22.01
C GLU A 436 -1.95 14.27 -21.75
N ILE A 437 -2.46 13.60 -22.79
CA ILE A 437 -2.46 12.14 -22.94
C ILE A 437 -1.44 11.82 -24.03
N ILE A 438 -0.45 10.99 -23.71
CA ILE A 438 0.70 10.71 -24.57
C ILE A 438 0.73 9.22 -24.89
N ASP A 439 0.58 8.85 -26.15
CA ASP A 439 0.71 7.45 -26.58
C ASP A 439 2.13 6.93 -26.35
N VAL A 440 2.24 5.76 -25.73
CA VAL A 440 3.53 5.16 -25.37
C VAL A 440 4.28 4.68 -26.61
N ALA A 441 3.58 4.21 -27.65
CA ALA A 441 4.20 3.64 -28.83
C ALA A 441 4.59 4.70 -29.87
N SER A 442 3.68 5.65 -30.16
CA SER A 442 3.90 6.66 -31.20
C SER A 442 4.46 7.97 -30.67
N GLY A 443 4.34 8.24 -29.35
CA GLY A 443 4.64 9.54 -28.77
C GLY A 443 3.63 10.63 -29.14
N THR A 444 2.51 10.27 -29.77
CA THR A 444 1.45 11.22 -30.14
C THR A 444 0.86 11.85 -28.89
N ARG A 445 0.68 13.18 -28.93
CA ARG A 445 0.14 13.95 -27.81
C ARG A 445 -1.26 14.43 -28.10
N PHE A 446 -2.14 14.21 -27.16
CA PHE A 446 -3.50 14.74 -27.12
C PHE A 446 -3.61 15.72 -25.96
N VAL A 447 -3.84 16.99 -26.28
CA VAL A 447 -3.94 18.08 -25.30
C VAL A 447 -5.37 18.12 -24.77
N VAL A 448 -5.53 17.78 -23.49
CA VAL A 448 -6.80 17.79 -22.78
C VAL A 448 -7.06 19.18 -22.23
N ASP A 449 -8.16 19.82 -22.65
CA ASP A 449 -8.59 21.14 -22.17
C ASP A 449 -9.83 21.06 -21.26
N HIS A 450 -10.57 19.96 -21.29
CA HIS A 450 -11.74 19.74 -20.45
C HIS A 450 -11.93 18.28 -20.11
N VAL A 451 -12.44 18.01 -18.90
CA VAL A 451 -12.70 16.66 -18.41
C VAL A 451 -14.05 16.65 -17.73
N GLU A 452 -14.92 15.72 -18.13
CA GLU A 452 -16.26 15.57 -17.57
C GLU A 452 -16.55 14.10 -17.29
N LYS A 453 -17.50 13.83 -16.39
CA LYS A 453 -17.95 12.49 -16.05
C LYS A 453 -19.36 12.29 -16.60
N ASP A 454 -19.58 11.23 -17.35
CA ASP A 454 -20.91 10.91 -17.88
C ASP A 454 -21.77 10.11 -16.88
N ALA A 455 -23.02 9.84 -17.26
CA ALA A 455 -23.98 9.12 -16.43
C ALA A 455 -23.60 7.65 -16.17
N ASN A 456 -22.77 7.06 -17.04
CA ASN A 456 -22.29 5.68 -16.93
C ASN A 456 -21.01 5.59 -16.08
N GLY A 457 -20.51 6.72 -15.59
CA GLY A 457 -19.29 6.79 -14.80
C GLY A 457 -18.00 6.76 -15.61
N CYS A 458 -18.08 6.90 -16.94
CA CYS A 458 -16.91 7.10 -17.78
C CYS A 458 -16.42 8.55 -17.65
N VAL A 459 -15.09 8.73 -17.66
CA VAL A 459 -14.48 10.05 -17.72
C VAL A 459 -14.11 10.37 -19.16
N ARG A 460 -14.70 11.45 -19.68
CA ARG A 460 -14.52 11.98 -21.02
C ARG A 460 -13.41 13.03 -20.99
N HIS A 461 -12.30 12.76 -21.66
CA HIS A 461 -11.18 13.71 -21.82
C HIS A 461 -11.32 14.42 -23.16
N LEU A 462 -11.74 15.68 -23.14
CA LEU A 462 -11.98 16.48 -24.34
C LEU A 462 -10.77 17.36 -24.66
N GLY A 463 -10.44 17.44 -25.93
CA GLY A 463 -9.20 18.06 -26.35
C GLY A 463 -8.93 17.95 -27.83
N GLU A 464 -7.67 18.20 -28.19
CA GLU A 464 -7.19 18.24 -29.57
C GLU A 464 -5.83 17.52 -29.68
N PHE A 465 -5.56 16.89 -30.82
CA PHE A 465 -4.23 16.32 -31.07
C PHE A 465 -3.22 17.42 -31.37
N GLN A 466 -2.01 17.28 -30.82
CA GLN A 466 -0.90 18.15 -31.16
C GLN A 466 -0.38 17.77 -32.56
N GLY A 467 -0.84 18.48 -33.59
CA GLY A 467 -0.58 18.15 -34.99
C GLY A 467 -1.71 17.33 -35.63
N SER A 468 -1.53 16.92 -36.90
CA SER A 468 -2.64 16.47 -37.77
C SER A 468 -2.90 14.95 -37.78
N GLN A 469 -2.52 14.18 -36.76
CA GLN A 469 -2.56 12.70 -36.82
C GLN A 469 -3.35 12.06 -35.67
N PRO A 470 -4.71 12.10 -35.71
CA PRO A 470 -5.56 11.37 -34.77
C PRO A 470 -5.44 9.83 -34.88
N SER A 471 -4.92 9.31 -36.01
CA SER A 471 -4.82 7.87 -36.31
C SER A 471 -3.86 7.06 -35.41
N ALA A 472 -3.07 7.71 -34.55
CA ALA A 472 -2.05 7.03 -33.76
C ALA A 472 -2.55 6.56 -32.38
N ILE A 473 -3.56 7.22 -31.80
CA ILE A 473 -4.17 6.78 -30.53
C ILE A 473 -5.45 6.02 -30.86
N VAL A 474 -5.45 4.72 -30.61
CA VAL A 474 -6.59 3.84 -30.91
C VAL A 474 -7.05 3.11 -29.65
N VAL A 475 -8.23 2.50 -29.71
CA VAL A 475 -8.71 1.64 -28.62
C VAL A 475 -7.68 0.55 -28.35
N GLY A 476 -7.31 0.39 -27.08
CA GLY A 476 -6.26 -0.52 -26.62
C GLY A 476 -4.87 0.11 -26.48
N SER A 477 -4.62 1.30 -27.04
CA SER A 477 -3.36 2.04 -26.85
C SER A 477 -3.02 2.21 -25.37
N GLN A 478 -1.75 2.04 -25.04
CA GLN A 478 -1.19 2.42 -23.74
C GLN A 478 -0.77 3.89 -23.80
N VAL A 479 -1.18 4.67 -22.81
CA VAL A 479 -0.95 6.11 -22.75
C VAL A 479 -0.44 6.54 -21.38
N ASN A 480 0.44 7.53 -21.39
CA ASN A 480 0.89 8.24 -20.20
C ASN A 480 0.09 9.52 -20.04
N LEU A 481 -0.30 9.83 -18.82
CA LEU A 481 -1.09 11.00 -18.46
C LEU A 481 -0.19 12.02 -17.78
N VAL A 482 -0.27 13.28 -18.20
CA VAL A 482 0.49 14.39 -17.60
C VAL A 482 -0.46 15.55 -17.34
N ILE A 483 -0.58 15.98 -16.09
CA ILE A 483 -1.46 17.09 -15.69
C ILE A 483 -0.67 18.41 -15.66
N ASP A 484 -1.32 19.53 -16.01
CA ASP A 484 -0.82 20.86 -15.69
C ASP A 484 -0.78 21.06 -14.16
N GLU A 485 0.38 20.76 -13.57
CA GLU A 485 0.61 20.81 -12.13
C GLU A 485 0.29 22.19 -11.53
N ARG A 486 0.62 23.28 -12.24
CA ARG A 486 0.38 24.64 -11.76
C ARG A 486 -1.12 24.89 -11.59
N LYS A 487 -1.92 24.55 -12.61
CA LYS A 487 -3.38 24.70 -12.54
C LYS A 487 -4.01 23.78 -11.50
N ARG A 488 -3.60 22.50 -11.45
CA ARG A 488 -4.09 21.54 -10.45
C ARG A 488 -3.83 22.02 -9.03
N ARG A 489 -2.62 22.49 -8.73
CA ARG A 489 -2.27 23.03 -7.42
C ARG A 489 -3.10 24.25 -7.08
N PHE A 490 -3.25 25.18 -8.02
CA PHE A 490 -4.05 26.39 -7.80
C PHE A 490 -5.52 26.07 -7.53
N HIS A 491 -6.13 25.17 -8.31
CA HIS A 491 -7.51 24.72 -8.08
C HIS A 491 -7.66 24.02 -6.72
N ALA A 492 -6.72 23.16 -6.34
CA ALA A 492 -6.71 22.50 -5.04
C ALA A 492 -6.61 23.50 -3.87
N ARG A 493 -5.81 24.57 -4.02
CA ARG A 493 -5.71 25.65 -3.02
C ARG A 493 -7.04 26.38 -2.84
N ILE A 494 -7.67 26.80 -3.93
CA ILE A 494 -8.97 27.50 -3.89
C ILE A 494 -10.05 26.60 -3.27
N HIS A 495 -10.11 25.32 -3.67
CA HIS A 495 -11.09 24.39 -3.13
C HIS A 495 -10.86 24.14 -1.63
N SER A 496 -9.61 23.86 -1.24
CA SER A 496 -9.26 23.61 0.17
C SER A 496 -9.52 24.83 1.06
N ALA A 497 -9.32 26.05 0.55
CA ALA A 497 -9.71 27.27 1.26
C ALA A 497 -11.22 27.31 1.56
N GLY A 498 -12.06 26.80 0.66
CA GLY A 498 -13.51 26.66 0.88
C GLY A 498 -13.82 25.85 2.13
N HIS A 499 -13.14 24.70 2.32
CA HIS A 499 -13.31 23.87 3.51
C HIS A 499 -12.77 24.51 4.80
N VAL A 500 -11.67 25.25 4.70
CA VAL A 500 -11.16 26.02 5.85
C VAL A 500 -12.18 27.08 6.29
N LEU A 501 -12.92 27.70 5.36
CA LEU A 501 -13.98 28.66 5.69
C LEU A 501 -15.12 28.02 6.49
N ASP A 502 -15.48 26.77 6.20
CA ASP A 502 -16.54 26.07 6.93
C ASP A 502 -16.21 25.93 8.42
N GLN A 503 -14.95 25.64 8.73
CA GLN A 503 -14.46 25.57 10.12
C GLN A 503 -14.28 26.96 10.74
N ALA A 504 -13.75 27.92 9.97
CA ALA A 504 -13.56 29.28 10.43
C ALA A 504 -14.90 29.97 10.81
N MET A 505 -15.97 29.68 10.07
CA MET A 505 -17.33 30.13 10.39
C MET A 505 -17.79 29.66 11.77
N ARG A 506 -17.53 28.39 12.11
CA ARG A 506 -17.87 27.84 13.43
C ARG A 506 -17.04 28.48 14.54
N LEU A 507 -15.74 28.64 14.32
CA LEU A 507 -14.85 29.30 15.28
C LEU A 507 -15.23 30.77 15.52
N ALA A 508 -15.76 31.43 14.48
CA ALA A 508 -16.34 32.77 14.56
C ALA A 508 -17.74 32.83 15.21
N GLY A 509 -18.27 31.70 15.69
CA GLY A 509 -19.57 31.62 16.37
C GLY A 509 -20.78 31.55 15.44
N CYS A 510 -20.59 31.28 14.14
CA CYS A 510 -21.65 31.17 13.15
C CYS A 510 -21.93 29.70 12.81
N SER A 511 -23.14 29.22 13.10
CA SER A 511 -23.56 27.83 12.91
C SER A 511 -24.27 27.56 11.58
N LEU A 512 -24.27 28.52 10.64
CA LEU A 512 -24.87 28.32 9.32
C LEU A 512 -24.11 27.22 8.56
N LEU A 513 -24.86 26.36 7.86
CA LEU A 513 -24.30 25.23 7.15
C LEU A 513 -24.03 25.57 5.67
N PRO A 514 -22.88 25.18 5.09
CA PRO A 514 -22.64 25.38 3.68
C PRO A 514 -23.60 24.55 2.83
N THR A 515 -23.96 25.09 1.68
CA THR A 515 -24.94 24.54 0.73
C THR A 515 -24.36 24.38 -0.66
N LYS A 516 -23.48 25.30 -1.07
CA LYS A 516 -22.86 25.28 -2.39
C LYS A 516 -21.48 25.93 -2.38
N GLY A 517 -20.49 25.18 -2.83
CA GLY A 517 -19.17 25.68 -3.19
C GLY A 517 -19.12 26.10 -4.66
N TYR A 518 -18.42 27.20 -4.93
CA TYR A 518 -18.00 27.62 -6.27
C TYR A 518 -16.53 28.00 -6.16
N HIS A 519 -15.63 27.14 -6.65
CA HIS A 519 -14.19 27.22 -6.44
C HIS A 519 -13.44 27.52 -7.75
N PHE A 520 -14.09 28.26 -8.66
CA PHE A 520 -13.45 28.72 -9.89
C PHE A 520 -12.60 29.97 -9.63
N PRO A 521 -11.44 30.11 -10.29
CA PRO A 521 -10.59 31.29 -10.20
C PRO A 521 -11.29 32.63 -10.46
N SER A 522 -12.36 32.63 -11.28
CA SER A 522 -13.10 33.83 -11.67
C SER A 522 -13.82 34.53 -10.51
N GLY A 523 -13.96 33.88 -9.35
CA GLY A 523 -14.59 34.47 -8.18
C GLY A 523 -15.08 33.40 -7.21
N PRO A 524 -14.20 32.79 -6.42
CA PRO A 524 -14.58 31.69 -5.57
C PRO A 524 -15.46 32.15 -4.40
N SER A 525 -16.44 31.32 -4.05
CA SER A 525 -17.40 31.60 -2.99
C SER A 525 -18.03 30.34 -2.39
N VAL A 526 -18.47 30.45 -1.15
CA VAL A 526 -19.28 29.42 -0.46
C VAL A 526 -20.61 30.06 -0.01
N ASP A 527 -21.72 29.38 -0.28
CA ASP A 527 -23.06 29.77 0.16
C ASP A 527 -23.46 28.96 1.41
N TYR A 528 -23.96 29.63 2.44
CA TYR A 528 -24.44 29.04 3.68
C TYR A 528 -25.96 29.25 3.84
N ALA A 529 -26.68 28.22 4.28
CA ALA A 529 -28.13 28.29 4.47
C ALA A 529 -28.49 29.29 5.58
N GLY A 530 -29.28 30.32 5.26
CA GLY A 530 -29.72 31.34 6.21
C GLY A 530 -29.05 32.70 6.02
N SER A 531 -29.19 33.58 7.00
CA SER A 531 -28.70 34.96 6.89
C SER A 531 -28.19 35.50 8.22
N VAL A 532 -27.25 36.44 8.14
CA VAL A 532 -26.72 37.17 9.29
C VAL A 532 -27.18 38.63 9.19
N PRO A 533 -27.62 39.27 10.30
CA PRO A 533 -28.02 40.67 10.32
C PRO A 533 -26.93 41.58 9.74
N ALA A 534 -27.33 42.59 8.97
CA ALA A 534 -26.38 43.46 8.25
C ALA A 534 -25.35 44.13 9.18
N ALA A 535 -25.74 44.47 10.41
CA ALA A 535 -24.87 45.08 11.42
C ALA A 535 -23.74 44.15 11.91
N GLU A 536 -23.93 42.83 11.84
CA GLU A 536 -22.97 41.83 12.36
C GLU A 536 -22.02 41.32 11.27
N ARG A 537 -22.31 41.59 9.99
CA ARG A 537 -21.56 41.04 8.85
C ARG A 537 -20.10 41.44 8.80
N ALA A 538 -19.80 42.70 9.13
CA ALA A 538 -18.42 43.18 9.12
C ALA A 538 -17.58 42.47 10.19
N ALA A 539 -18.10 42.36 11.42
CA ALA A 539 -17.44 41.65 12.50
C ALA A 539 -17.26 40.16 12.18
N LEU A 540 -18.28 39.52 11.61
CA LEU A 540 -18.20 38.11 11.18
C LEU A 540 -17.16 37.93 10.07
N GLN A 541 -17.11 38.83 9.09
CA GLN A 541 -16.13 38.78 8.01
C GLN A 541 -14.70 38.80 8.55
N ASP A 542 -14.38 39.74 9.45
CA ASP A 542 -13.06 39.87 10.06
C ASP A 542 -12.71 38.63 10.91
N ALA A 543 -13.67 38.12 11.67
CA ALA A 543 -13.49 36.92 12.49
C ALA A 543 -13.21 35.67 11.63
N VAL A 544 -13.99 35.46 10.57
CA VAL A 544 -13.82 34.32 9.66
C VAL A 544 -12.46 34.38 8.97
N GLU A 545 -12.06 35.55 8.47
CA GLU A 545 -10.74 35.73 7.85
C GLU A 545 -9.60 35.41 8.83
N LYS A 546 -9.68 35.94 10.06
CA LYS A 546 -8.70 35.68 11.11
C LYS A 546 -8.59 34.19 11.45
N HIS A 547 -9.73 33.52 11.65
CA HIS A 547 -9.74 32.09 11.98
C HIS A 547 -9.25 31.23 10.82
N ALA A 548 -9.64 31.53 9.59
CA ALA A 548 -9.18 30.79 8.41
C ALA A 548 -7.65 30.85 8.29
N ASN A 549 -7.07 32.05 8.39
CA ASN A 549 -5.62 32.22 8.33
C ASN A 549 -4.89 31.58 9.52
N ALA A 550 -5.49 31.57 10.72
CA ALA A 550 -4.92 30.87 11.86
C ALA A 550 -4.90 29.34 11.68
N LEU A 551 -5.92 28.74 11.04
CA LEU A 551 -5.94 27.31 10.70
C LEU A 551 -4.91 26.96 9.61
N ILE A 552 -4.69 27.88 8.67
CA ILE A 552 -3.66 27.75 7.63
C ILE A 552 -2.25 27.78 8.25
N GLN A 553 -2.00 28.72 9.16
CA GLN A 553 -0.70 28.86 9.85
C GLN A 553 -0.34 27.67 10.74
N GLN A 554 -1.32 26.90 11.22
CA GLN A 554 -1.09 25.68 11.99
C GLN A 554 -0.51 24.53 11.15
N ALA A 555 -0.47 24.67 9.82
CA ALA A 555 0.04 23.66 8.91
C ALA A 555 -0.58 22.27 9.15
N ILE A 556 -1.92 22.23 9.17
CA ILE A 556 -2.69 21.03 9.48
C ILE A 556 -2.69 20.10 8.26
N PRO A 557 -2.27 18.82 8.38
CA PRO A 557 -2.35 17.88 7.27
C PRO A 557 -3.79 17.62 6.83
N THR A 558 -4.03 17.63 5.52
CA THR A 558 -5.30 17.17 4.94
C THR A 558 -5.41 15.67 5.13
N ARG A 559 -6.55 15.21 5.65
CA ARG A 559 -6.84 13.77 5.83
C ARG A 559 -8.01 13.37 4.95
N VAL A 560 -7.94 12.17 4.40
CA VAL A 560 -9.03 11.53 3.67
C VAL A 560 -9.47 10.31 4.46
N LEU A 561 -10.77 10.19 4.69
CA LEU A 561 -11.39 9.04 5.32
C LEU A 561 -12.36 8.42 4.32
N GLN A 562 -12.34 7.11 4.17
CA GLN A 562 -13.43 6.36 3.57
C GLN A 562 -14.24 5.77 4.71
N THR A 563 -15.54 6.04 4.70
CA THR A 563 -16.48 5.58 5.72
C THR A 563 -17.84 5.37 5.08
N ARG A 564 -18.70 4.59 5.73
CA ARG A 564 -20.07 4.40 5.27
C ARG A 564 -20.90 5.66 5.52
N ILE A 565 -21.92 5.87 4.70
CA ILE A 565 -22.86 7.00 4.85
C ILE A 565 -23.46 7.05 6.26
N ALA A 566 -23.80 5.88 6.83
CA ALA A 566 -24.35 5.77 8.18
C ALA A 566 -23.40 6.24 9.30
N GLU A 567 -22.09 6.17 9.08
CA GLU A 567 -21.06 6.53 10.07
C GLU A 567 -20.47 7.92 9.79
N ALA A 568 -20.74 8.50 8.60
CA ALA A 568 -20.23 9.80 8.19
C ALA A 568 -20.60 10.93 9.18
N GLY A 569 -21.74 10.81 9.88
CA GLY A 569 -22.15 11.77 10.92
C GLY A 569 -21.17 11.93 12.08
N GLU A 570 -20.41 10.89 12.42
CA GLU A 570 -19.41 10.94 13.50
C GLU A 570 -18.18 11.75 13.13
N TYR A 571 -17.89 11.86 11.83
CA TYR A 571 -16.70 12.52 11.30
C TYR A 571 -17.02 13.83 10.61
N CYS A 572 -18.26 14.04 10.19
CA CYS A 572 -18.67 15.25 9.50
C CYS A 572 -18.86 16.44 10.44
N LEU A 573 -18.63 17.63 9.92
CA LEU A 573 -19.16 18.85 10.53
C LEU A 573 -20.69 18.70 10.73
N ASP A 574 -21.21 19.08 11.89
CA ASP A 574 -22.64 18.86 12.23
C ASP A 574 -23.55 19.37 11.12
N GLY A 575 -24.49 18.54 10.65
CA GLY A 575 -25.42 18.91 9.57
C GLY A 575 -24.84 18.86 8.15
N LEU A 576 -23.59 18.44 7.97
CA LEU A 576 -22.97 18.16 6.66
C LEU A 576 -22.78 16.67 6.37
N ALA A 577 -23.31 15.82 7.25
CA ALA A 577 -23.42 14.41 6.97
C ALA A 577 -24.38 14.18 5.78
N PRO A 578 -24.03 13.32 4.82
CA PRO A 578 -24.93 12.94 3.74
C PRO A 578 -26.16 12.23 4.32
N SER A 579 -27.35 12.49 3.76
CA SER A 579 -28.55 11.73 4.11
C SER A 579 -28.48 10.32 3.51
N SER A 580 -28.90 9.30 4.26
CA SER A 580 -29.10 7.93 3.77
C SER A 580 -30.29 7.80 2.81
N ASP A 581 -31.12 8.83 2.67
CA ASP A 581 -32.32 8.80 1.83
C ASP A 581 -31.99 8.57 0.34
N GLY A 582 -32.25 7.36 -0.15
CA GLY A 582 -32.13 6.99 -1.56
C GLY A 582 -30.70 6.69 -2.03
N ILE A 583 -29.74 6.60 -1.11
CA ILE A 583 -28.36 6.16 -1.38
C ILE A 583 -28.15 4.86 -0.61
N ASP A 584 -27.55 3.86 -1.26
CA ASP A 584 -27.23 2.58 -0.61
C ASP A 584 -26.36 2.81 0.63
N ASP A 585 -26.85 2.42 1.81
CA ASP A 585 -26.18 2.57 3.10
C ASP A 585 -24.85 1.79 3.17
N ALA A 586 -24.64 0.83 2.26
CA ALA A 586 -23.39 0.09 2.09
C ALA A 586 -22.34 0.83 1.24
N LYS A 587 -22.66 1.99 0.64
CA LYS A 587 -21.74 2.72 -0.23
C LYS A 587 -20.76 3.56 0.59
N ASP A 588 -19.47 3.28 0.43
CA ASP A 588 -18.41 4.11 1.00
C ASP A 588 -18.42 5.52 0.41
N ILE A 589 -18.27 6.51 1.29
CA ILE A 589 -18.14 7.92 0.93
C ILE A 589 -16.75 8.44 1.31
N ARG A 590 -16.19 9.25 0.40
CA ARG A 590 -14.93 9.97 0.63
C ARG A 590 -15.21 11.23 1.46
N LEU A 591 -14.75 11.24 2.70
CA LEU A 591 -14.71 12.42 3.54
C LEU A 591 -13.32 13.06 3.48
N VAL A 592 -13.29 14.38 3.29
CA VAL A 592 -12.05 15.16 3.31
C VAL A 592 -12.07 16.08 4.53
N LEU A 593 -11.00 16.05 5.31
CA LEU A 593 -10.80 16.86 6.50
C LEU A 593 -9.69 17.86 6.18
N VAL A 594 -10.05 19.15 6.13
CA VAL A 594 -9.11 20.25 5.87
C VAL A 594 -9.24 21.26 7.01
N GLY A 595 -8.12 21.57 7.67
CA GLY A 595 -8.07 22.57 8.74
C GLY A 595 -8.49 22.09 10.13
N GLY A 596 -8.89 20.83 10.30
CA GLY A 596 -9.36 20.33 11.59
C GLY A 596 -9.70 18.84 11.58
N ASP A 597 -10.46 18.40 12.59
CA ASP A 597 -10.82 16.99 12.85
C ASP A 597 -12.19 16.57 12.30
N ARG A 598 -12.96 17.53 11.76
CA ARG A 598 -14.26 17.29 11.11
C ARG A 598 -14.14 17.42 9.60
N GLY A 599 -14.78 16.50 8.88
CA GLY A 599 -14.72 16.37 7.44
C GLY A 599 -16.02 16.70 6.71
N CYS A 600 -15.97 16.61 5.39
CA CYS A 600 -17.12 16.78 4.51
C CYS A 600 -17.04 15.81 3.33
N PRO A 601 -18.18 15.33 2.81
CA PRO A 601 -18.20 14.57 1.56
C PRO A 601 -17.64 15.39 0.41
N CYS A 602 -16.52 14.97 -0.16
CA CYS A 602 -15.91 15.71 -1.26
C CYS A 602 -15.18 14.78 -2.22
N GLY A 603 -15.43 14.97 -3.53
CA GLY A 603 -14.74 14.28 -4.63
C GLY A 603 -13.65 15.12 -5.29
N GLY A 604 -13.39 16.33 -4.79
CA GLY A 604 -12.43 17.28 -5.36
C GLY A 604 -10.97 17.01 -4.99
N THR A 605 -10.08 17.85 -5.51
CA THR A 605 -8.65 17.81 -5.20
C THR A 605 -8.32 18.79 -4.08
N HIS A 606 -7.37 18.39 -3.24
CA HIS A 606 -6.99 19.15 -2.05
C HIS A 606 -5.47 19.20 -1.90
N VAL A 607 -5.00 20.24 -1.20
CA VAL A 607 -3.61 20.40 -0.77
C VAL A 607 -3.22 19.31 0.24
N LYS A 608 -1.93 18.97 0.38
CA LYS A 608 -1.50 18.00 1.43
C LYS A 608 -1.61 18.61 2.81
N ASN A 609 -1.45 19.93 2.90
CA ASN A 609 -1.35 20.65 4.15
C ASN A 609 -1.98 22.03 4.00
N THR A 610 -2.70 22.51 5.02
CA THR A 610 -3.34 23.82 4.97
C THR A 610 -2.36 24.97 4.71
N SER A 611 -1.07 24.82 5.04
CA SER A 611 -0.05 25.84 4.74
C SER A 611 0.13 26.09 3.24
N GLU A 612 -0.17 25.10 2.39
CA GLU A 612 -0.06 25.23 0.92
C GLU A 612 -1.17 26.10 0.32
N ILE A 613 -2.23 26.40 1.07
CA ILE A 613 -3.35 27.23 0.61
C ILE A 613 -2.88 28.66 0.30
N GLY A 614 -1.95 29.19 1.09
CA GLY A 614 -1.63 30.62 1.13
C GLY A 614 -2.66 31.42 1.93
N ALA A 615 -2.43 32.72 2.13
CA ALA A 615 -3.35 33.52 2.92
C ALA A 615 -4.71 33.65 2.22
N VAL A 616 -5.79 33.57 3.00
CA VAL A 616 -7.17 33.72 2.52
C VAL A 616 -7.66 35.12 2.87
N ARG A 617 -8.23 35.83 1.89
CA ARG A 617 -8.90 37.11 2.10
C ARG A 617 -10.38 37.01 1.78
N ILE A 618 -11.25 37.46 2.67
CA ILE A 618 -12.68 37.53 2.45
C ILE A 618 -13.00 38.82 1.70
N ARG A 619 -13.37 38.69 0.43
CA ARG A 619 -13.72 39.84 -0.43
C ARG A 619 -15.06 40.43 -0.07
N LYS A 620 -16.05 39.58 0.24
CA LYS A 620 -17.42 40.02 0.47
C LYS A 620 -18.25 38.99 1.22
N LEU A 621 -19.00 39.45 2.21
CA LEU A 621 -20.04 38.69 2.89
C LEU A 621 -21.42 39.32 2.63
N GLN A 622 -22.31 38.62 1.94
CA GLN A 622 -23.61 39.17 1.51
C GLN A 622 -24.74 38.15 1.55
N SER A 623 -25.96 38.60 1.86
CA SER A 623 -27.15 37.74 1.70
C SER A 623 -27.57 37.69 0.23
N LYS A 624 -27.79 36.49 -0.30
CA LYS A 624 -28.24 36.24 -1.67
C LYS A 624 -29.27 35.11 -1.66
N LYS A 625 -30.51 35.41 -2.07
CA LYS A 625 -31.62 34.43 -2.17
C LYS A 625 -31.85 33.60 -0.89
N GLY A 626 -31.78 34.24 0.28
CA GLY A 626 -31.97 33.57 1.57
C GLY A 626 -30.75 32.85 2.14
N ASN A 627 -29.62 32.85 1.41
CA ASN A 627 -28.34 32.29 1.87
C ASN A 627 -27.33 33.40 2.16
N LEU A 628 -26.35 33.12 3.01
CA LEU A 628 -25.17 33.96 3.22
C LEU A 628 -24.06 33.50 2.28
N ARG A 629 -23.61 34.37 1.38
CA ARG A 629 -22.48 34.11 0.48
C ARG A 629 -21.22 34.75 1.03
N ILE A 630 -20.16 33.95 1.12
CA ILE A 630 -18.80 34.41 1.39
C ILE A 630 -17.98 34.27 0.12
N SER A 631 -17.58 35.39 -0.47
CA SER A 631 -16.62 35.44 -1.58
C SER A 631 -15.22 35.66 -1.03
N TYR A 632 -14.24 34.92 -1.54
CA TYR A 632 -12.88 34.95 -1.02
C TYR A 632 -11.84 34.99 -2.15
N ALA A 633 -10.58 35.14 -1.77
CA ALA A 633 -9.41 34.93 -2.59
C ALA A 633 -8.33 34.23 -1.77
N VAL A 634 -7.49 33.46 -2.44
CA VAL A 634 -6.22 32.96 -1.92
C VAL A 634 -5.12 33.80 -2.57
N ASP A 635 -4.11 34.18 -1.80
CA ASP A 635 -2.97 34.93 -2.33
C ASP A 635 -2.32 34.10 -3.45
N ASP A 636 -2.21 34.67 -4.65
CA ASP A 636 -1.41 34.07 -5.72
C ASP A 636 0.07 34.22 -5.36
N GLU A 637 0.81 33.12 -5.40
CA GLU A 637 2.25 33.24 -5.65
C GLU A 637 2.35 33.62 -7.13
N GLU A 638 2.66 34.89 -7.41
CA GLU A 638 3.17 35.28 -8.73
C GLU A 638 4.52 34.60 -9.00
#